data_AF-A0A259DZP9-F1
#
_entry.id   AF-A0A259DZP9-F1
#
_cell.length_a   1.000
_cell.length_b   1.000
_cell.length_c   1.000
_cell.angle_alpha   90.00
_cell.angle_beta   90.00
_cell.angle_gamma   90.00
#
_symmetry.space_group_name_H-M   'P 1'
#
loop_
_entity.id
_entity.type
_entity.pdbx_description
1 polymer ?
#
loop_
_entity_poly.entity_id
_entity_poly.type
_entity_poly.pdbx_seq_one_letter_code
_entity_poly.pdbx_strand_id
1 'polypeptide(L)'
;MAETVYPVPAQWAENALVDEARYFEMYRQSVENPEAFWAEHGQRLDWIKPFTKVKNTSFNEADFGIRWFEDGTLNLSANCLDRHLATRGDTVAILWEPDGLGEPHREITYRQLHEDVCRFANLLKAKGVKRGERVTIYLPMVPEAAVAMLACARIGAIHSIVFAGFSPDALAGRITDCDSRIVLTSDEGLRGGRKVPLKANVDEALKQCPGVDTVIMLRRTGADVGFVEGRDVDWASAVADQSAECAPEEMGAEDPLFILYTSGSTGKPKGVLHTTGGYSVWASMTHEYVFDYRPGQIYWCAADIGWVTGHSYVVYGPLMNGATTVMFEGVPNFPDPSRFWQVVDKFKVEIFYGAPTALRALMREGDEWVKKTSRKSLRLLGSVGEPINPEAWEWYHKVVGDARCPIVDTWWQTETGAAMITPLPGATPLKPGSASRPFFGVQPALLDNDGVLLEGATDGCLVITDSWPGQMRTVWGDHERFFQTYFSTFKGQYFTGDGCRRDEDGYYWITGRIDDVINVSGHRMGTAEIESALVAHSKVAEAAVVGMPHDIKGQGIYAFVTCNAEVEPDEELRKELIKWVRHEIGPIATPDVIQFAPGLPKTRSGKIMRRILRKIGENDVSNLGDTSTLADPGVVDNLLANRPGLVGV
;
A
#
# COMPACT_ATOMS: atom_id res chain seq x y z
N MET A 1 -1.88 -24.27 19.30
CA MET A 1 -3.32 -24.04 19.62
C MET A 1 -4.12 -24.37 18.37
N ALA A 2 -5.34 -24.92 18.47
CA ALA A 2 -6.18 -25.11 17.29
C ALA A 2 -6.46 -23.75 16.63
N GLU A 3 -6.31 -23.64 15.32
CA GLU A 3 -6.55 -22.39 14.60
C GLU A 3 -8.02 -21.99 14.70
N THR A 4 -8.32 -20.79 15.23
CA THR A 4 -9.68 -20.26 15.31
C THR A 4 -10.18 -19.92 13.91
N VAL A 5 -11.29 -20.54 13.49
CA VAL A 5 -11.95 -20.26 12.21
C VAL A 5 -13.24 -19.49 12.45
N TYR A 6 -13.37 -18.35 11.79
CA TYR A 6 -14.59 -17.54 11.77
C TYR A 6 -15.41 -17.90 10.53
N PRO A 7 -16.56 -18.58 10.66
CA PRO A 7 -17.38 -18.96 9.52
C PRO A 7 -17.97 -17.72 8.84
N VAL A 8 -18.28 -17.84 7.55
CA VAL A 8 -19.03 -16.81 6.82
C VAL A 8 -20.40 -16.64 7.49
N PRO A 9 -20.76 -15.43 7.97
CA PRO A 9 -22.08 -15.21 8.54
C PRO A 9 -23.17 -15.42 7.47
N ALA A 10 -24.30 -16.04 7.83
CA ALA A 10 -25.36 -16.38 6.88
C ALA A 10 -25.83 -15.19 6.01
N GLN A 11 -25.95 -14.00 6.62
CA GLN A 11 -26.30 -12.78 5.90
C GLN A 11 -25.29 -12.42 4.80
N TRP A 12 -24.00 -12.65 5.02
CA TRP A 12 -22.96 -12.40 4.01
C TRP A 12 -22.99 -13.47 2.91
N ALA A 13 -23.16 -14.73 3.27
CA ALA A 13 -23.28 -15.81 2.28
C ALA A 13 -24.49 -15.61 1.34
N GLU A 14 -25.60 -15.06 1.84
CA GLU A 14 -26.81 -14.82 1.05
C GLU A 14 -26.77 -13.56 0.18
N ASN A 15 -26.08 -12.50 0.64
CA ASN A 15 -26.22 -11.16 0.06
C ASN A 15 -24.95 -10.62 -0.62
N ALA A 16 -23.78 -11.20 -0.35
CA ALA A 16 -22.54 -10.79 -0.99
C ALA A 16 -22.57 -11.02 -2.52
N LEU A 17 -21.70 -10.32 -3.24
CA LEU A 17 -21.52 -10.46 -4.69
C LEU A 17 -21.07 -11.88 -5.07
N VAL A 18 -20.33 -12.52 -4.17
CA VAL A 18 -19.71 -13.83 -4.38
C VAL A 18 -19.87 -14.64 -3.10
N ASP A 19 -20.62 -15.73 -3.20
CA ASP A 19 -20.65 -16.81 -2.21
C ASP A 19 -19.53 -17.83 -2.47
N GLU A 20 -19.41 -18.85 -1.62
CA GLU A 20 -18.32 -19.84 -1.74
C GLU A 20 -18.38 -20.63 -3.07
N ALA A 21 -19.58 -21.06 -3.48
CA ALA A 21 -19.75 -21.80 -4.72
C ALA A 21 -19.36 -20.95 -5.93
N ARG A 22 -19.78 -19.68 -5.95
CA ARG A 22 -19.44 -18.73 -7.01
C ARG A 22 -17.95 -18.39 -7.01
N TYR A 23 -17.31 -18.28 -5.84
CA TYR A 23 -15.87 -18.08 -5.76
C TYR A 23 -15.11 -19.21 -6.47
N PHE A 24 -15.40 -20.47 -6.13
CA PHE A 24 -14.72 -21.61 -6.75
C PHE A 24 -14.99 -21.69 -8.25
N GLU A 25 -16.21 -21.39 -8.68
CA GLU A 25 -16.55 -21.36 -10.11
C GLU A 25 -15.77 -20.27 -10.85
N MET A 26 -15.79 -19.03 -10.35
CA MET A 26 -15.10 -17.90 -10.98
C MET A 26 -13.58 -18.09 -10.95
N TYR A 27 -13.03 -18.59 -9.84
CA TYR A 27 -11.59 -18.88 -9.73
C TYR A 27 -11.18 -19.95 -10.75
N ARG A 28 -11.91 -21.06 -10.83
CA ARG A 28 -11.67 -22.11 -11.83
C ARG A 28 -11.71 -21.55 -13.25
N GLN A 29 -12.75 -20.80 -13.60
CA GLN A 29 -12.87 -20.18 -14.93
C GLN A 29 -11.71 -19.23 -15.24
N SER A 30 -11.29 -18.42 -14.25
CA SER A 30 -10.20 -17.46 -14.41
C SER A 30 -8.82 -18.09 -14.65
N VAL A 31 -8.65 -19.36 -14.25
CA VAL A 31 -7.41 -20.14 -14.41
C VAL A 31 -7.46 -21.06 -15.63
N GLU A 32 -8.56 -21.79 -15.82
CA GLU A 32 -8.72 -22.77 -16.91
C GLU A 32 -9.08 -22.10 -18.25
N ASN A 33 -9.76 -20.96 -18.22
CA ASN A 33 -10.15 -20.20 -19.41
C ASN A 33 -9.97 -18.68 -19.20
N PRO A 34 -8.71 -18.22 -19.01
CA PRO A 34 -8.43 -16.83 -18.68
C PRO A 34 -8.87 -15.87 -19.78
N GLU A 35 -8.77 -16.24 -21.06
CA GLU A 35 -9.19 -15.35 -22.15
C GLU A 35 -10.69 -15.04 -22.09
N ALA A 36 -11.54 -16.05 -21.89
CA ALA A 36 -12.98 -15.82 -21.79
C ALA A 36 -13.34 -15.03 -20.53
N PHE A 37 -12.76 -15.40 -19.38
CA PHE A 37 -13.02 -14.74 -18.10
C PHE A 37 -12.65 -13.25 -18.14
N TRP A 38 -11.46 -12.93 -18.66
CA TRP A 38 -11.00 -11.56 -18.76
C TRP A 38 -11.62 -10.80 -19.95
N ALA A 39 -12.10 -11.48 -20.99
CA ALA A 39 -12.94 -10.85 -22.01
C ALA A 39 -14.23 -10.28 -21.41
N GLU A 40 -14.89 -11.04 -20.54
CA GLU A 40 -16.11 -10.61 -19.82
C GLU A 40 -15.79 -9.49 -18.83
N HIS A 41 -14.87 -9.73 -17.89
CA HIS A 41 -14.58 -8.76 -16.83
C HIS A 41 -13.86 -7.51 -17.35
N GLY A 42 -13.19 -7.57 -18.50
CA GLY A 42 -12.64 -6.40 -19.19
C GLY A 42 -13.72 -5.42 -19.68
N GLN A 43 -14.96 -5.87 -19.92
CA GLN A 43 -16.08 -5.00 -20.34
C GLN A 43 -16.65 -4.14 -19.20
N ARG A 44 -16.15 -4.26 -17.97
CA ARG A 44 -16.55 -3.40 -16.85
C ARG A 44 -16.13 -1.93 -17.03
N LEU A 45 -15.23 -1.68 -17.99
CA LEU A 45 -14.74 -0.36 -18.37
C LEU A 45 -15.33 0.05 -19.71
N ASP A 46 -15.41 1.36 -19.90
CA ASP A 46 -15.79 1.97 -21.15
C ASP A 46 -14.55 2.05 -22.04
N TRP A 47 -14.55 1.26 -23.11
CA TRP A 47 -13.50 1.25 -24.13
C TRP A 47 -13.88 2.18 -25.29
N ILE A 48 -12.94 3.03 -25.70
CA ILE A 48 -13.11 3.88 -26.89
C ILE A 48 -13.03 3.00 -28.13
N LYS A 49 -11.96 2.19 -28.22
CA LYS A 49 -11.85 1.08 -29.16
C LYS A 49 -11.84 -0.24 -28.37
N PRO A 50 -12.83 -1.12 -28.56
CA PRO A 50 -12.83 -2.43 -27.93
C PRO A 50 -11.57 -3.24 -28.25
N PHE A 51 -11.05 -3.98 -27.26
CA PHE A 51 -9.96 -4.92 -27.47
C PHE A 51 -10.48 -6.20 -28.14
N THR A 52 -9.60 -6.87 -28.88
CA THR A 52 -9.83 -8.24 -29.38
C THR A 52 -8.84 -9.24 -28.81
N LYS A 53 -7.69 -8.77 -28.31
CA LYS A 53 -6.67 -9.61 -27.68
C LYS A 53 -6.67 -9.42 -26.17
N VAL A 54 -7.15 -10.41 -25.44
CA VAL A 54 -7.31 -10.33 -23.98
C VAL A 54 -5.97 -10.44 -23.26
N LYS A 55 -5.19 -11.48 -23.57
CA LYS A 55 -3.95 -11.82 -22.88
C LYS A 55 -2.84 -12.15 -23.87
N ASN A 56 -1.67 -11.55 -23.68
CA ASN A 56 -0.46 -11.86 -24.44
C ASN A 56 0.74 -11.74 -23.49
N THR A 57 1.06 -12.83 -22.79
CA THR A 57 2.02 -12.83 -21.69
C THR A 57 2.94 -14.04 -21.70
N SER A 58 4.23 -13.84 -21.44
CA SER A 58 5.22 -14.89 -21.16
C SER A 58 6.21 -14.42 -20.11
N PHE A 59 6.55 -15.32 -19.18
CA PHE A 59 7.62 -15.15 -18.20
C PHE A 59 8.92 -15.85 -18.61
N ASN A 60 8.96 -16.51 -19.77
CA ASN A 60 10.17 -17.14 -20.27
C ASN A 60 11.09 -16.09 -20.89
N GLU A 61 12.40 -16.22 -20.67
CA GLU A 61 13.40 -15.24 -21.13
C GLU A 61 13.36 -15.02 -22.66
N ALA A 62 13.11 -16.08 -23.44
CA ALA A 62 13.18 -16.04 -24.90
C ALA A 62 12.06 -15.20 -25.56
N ASP A 63 10.89 -15.12 -24.94
CA ASP A 63 9.71 -14.43 -25.46
C ASP A 63 9.03 -13.55 -24.40
N PHE A 64 9.83 -13.10 -23.42
CA PHE A 64 9.34 -12.35 -22.26
C PHE A 64 8.52 -11.13 -22.70
N GLY A 65 7.34 -10.99 -22.10
CA GLY A 65 6.45 -9.87 -22.36
C GLY A 65 5.17 -9.99 -21.57
N ILE A 66 4.62 -8.87 -21.12
CA ILE A 66 3.37 -8.84 -20.37
C ILE A 66 2.46 -7.80 -21.01
N ARG A 67 1.38 -8.24 -21.65
CA ARG A 67 0.39 -7.35 -22.27
C ARG A 67 -1.02 -7.90 -22.10
N TRP A 68 -1.94 -7.00 -21.79
CA TRP A 68 -3.35 -7.27 -21.56
C TRP A 68 -4.19 -6.26 -22.33
N PHE A 69 -5.18 -6.74 -23.08
CA PHE A 69 -6.07 -5.89 -23.88
C PHE A 69 -5.31 -5.03 -24.91
N GLU A 70 -4.18 -5.54 -25.44
CA GLU A 70 -3.11 -4.74 -26.07
C GLU A 70 -3.54 -3.91 -27.28
N ASP A 71 -4.65 -4.27 -27.92
CA ASP A 71 -5.19 -3.61 -29.11
C ASP A 71 -6.42 -2.71 -28.84
N GLY A 72 -6.88 -2.67 -27.58
CA GLY A 72 -7.95 -1.79 -27.12
C GLY A 72 -7.45 -0.42 -26.66
N THR A 73 -8.34 0.56 -26.70
CA THR A 73 -8.08 1.91 -26.23
C THR A 73 -9.17 2.39 -25.28
N LEU A 74 -8.79 3.21 -24.32
CA LEU A 74 -9.64 3.74 -23.27
C LEU A 74 -9.06 5.06 -22.74
N ASN A 75 -9.76 5.67 -21.78
CA ASN A 75 -9.18 6.69 -20.93
C ASN A 75 -9.57 6.41 -19.48
N LEU A 76 -8.58 6.30 -18.60
CA LEU A 76 -8.84 5.99 -17.19
C LEU A 76 -9.64 7.12 -16.51
N SER A 77 -9.28 8.37 -16.76
CA SER A 77 -9.98 9.54 -16.18
C SER A 77 -11.45 9.56 -16.57
N ALA A 78 -11.76 9.24 -17.84
CA ALA A 78 -13.15 9.12 -18.32
C ALA A 78 -13.92 7.99 -17.63
N ASN A 79 -13.26 6.87 -17.36
CA ASN A 79 -13.84 5.76 -16.59
C ASN A 79 -14.05 6.10 -15.11
N CYS A 80 -13.26 6.99 -14.54
CA CYS A 80 -13.43 7.49 -13.18
C CYS A 80 -14.46 8.63 -13.06
N LEU A 81 -14.75 9.37 -14.13
CA LEU A 81 -15.50 10.64 -14.05
C LEU A 81 -16.61 10.73 -15.08
N ASP A 82 -16.25 10.86 -16.37
CA ASP A 82 -17.16 11.23 -17.45
C ASP A 82 -18.35 10.27 -17.56
N ARG A 83 -18.11 8.95 -17.47
CA ARG A 83 -19.19 7.95 -17.57
C ARG A 83 -20.22 8.02 -16.44
N HIS A 84 -19.86 8.65 -15.32
CA HIS A 84 -20.74 8.81 -14.17
C HIS A 84 -21.56 10.09 -14.21
N LEU A 85 -21.20 11.09 -15.03
CA LEU A 85 -21.81 12.42 -14.98
C LEU A 85 -23.31 12.43 -15.27
N ALA A 86 -23.78 11.59 -16.20
CA ALA A 86 -25.18 11.54 -16.60
C ALA A 86 -26.11 11.04 -15.47
N THR A 87 -25.64 10.10 -14.65
CA THR A 87 -26.46 9.42 -13.64
C THR A 87 -26.08 9.72 -12.20
N ARG A 88 -24.84 10.18 -11.96
CA ARG A 88 -24.23 10.39 -10.63
C ARG A 88 -23.45 11.69 -10.53
N GLY A 89 -23.60 12.63 -11.48
CA GLY A 89 -22.84 13.88 -11.50
C GLY A 89 -22.93 14.68 -10.19
N ASP A 90 -24.08 14.65 -9.54
CA ASP A 90 -24.31 15.39 -8.28
C ASP A 90 -24.10 14.52 -7.03
N THR A 91 -23.71 13.25 -7.19
CA THR A 91 -23.26 12.39 -6.09
C THR A 91 -21.85 12.80 -5.65
N VAL A 92 -21.59 12.76 -4.35
CA VAL A 92 -20.25 13.03 -3.79
C VAL A 92 -19.28 11.95 -4.25
N ALA A 93 -18.22 12.36 -4.95
CA ALA A 93 -17.10 11.50 -5.32
C ALA A 93 -16.08 11.41 -4.17
N ILE A 94 -15.68 12.56 -3.62
CA ILE A 94 -14.68 12.66 -2.56
C ILE A 94 -15.25 13.37 -1.34
N LEU A 95 -15.18 12.72 -0.20
CA LEU A 95 -15.32 13.34 1.12
C LEU A 95 -13.91 13.60 1.66
N TRP A 96 -13.52 14.86 1.79
CA TRP A 96 -12.20 15.22 2.29
C TRP A 96 -12.25 15.73 3.72
N GLU A 97 -11.52 15.05 4.60
CA GLU A 97 -11.38 15.42 6.00
C GLU A 97 -10.01 16.06 6.26
N PRO A 98 -9.98 17.34 6.66
CA PRO A 98 -8.75 18.04 6.98
C PRO A 98 -8.08 17.54 8.27
N ASP A 99 -6.78 17.81 8.38
CA ASP A 99 -6.04 17.67 9.65
C ASP A 99 -6.36 18.81 10.63
N GLY A 100 -6.67 20.00 10.11
CA GLY A 100 -6.94 21.21 10.89
C GLY A 100 -8.14 21.08 11.83
N LEU A 101 -7.92 21.34 13.12
CA LEU A 101 -9.00 21.33 14.11
C LEU A 101 -10.01 22.46 13.82
N GLY A 102 -11.27 22.08 13.57
CA GLY A 102 -12.34 23.03 13.26
C GLY A 102 -12.39 23.49 11.80
N GLU A 103 -11.48 23.01 10.94
CA GLU A 103 -11.60 23.21 9.49
C GLU A 103 -12.77 22.36 8.96
N PRO A 104 -13.70 22.93 8.17
CA PRO A 104 -14.81 22.17 7.63
C PRO A 104 -14.31 21.14 6.61
N HIS A 105 -14.97 19.99 6.56
CA HIS A 105 -14.71 19.02 5.49
C HIS A 105 -15.19 19.57 4.14
N ARG A 106 -14.66 19.00 3.06
CA ARG A 106 -15.13 19.27 1.69
C ARG A 106 -15.90 18.07 1.17
N GLU A 107 -17.00 18.34 0.49
CA GLU A 107 -17.75 17.36 -0.29
C GLU A 107 -17.60 17.75 -1.76
N ILE A 108 -17.00 16.88 -2.55
CA ILE A 108 -16.72 17.15 -3.97
C ILE A 108 -17.53 16.17 -4.79
N THR A 109 -18.48 16.67 -5.57
CA THR A 109 -19.31 15.83 -6.45
C THR A 109 -18.52 15.34 -7.67
N TYR A 110 -19.01 14.29 -8.33
CA TYR A 110 -18.41 13.82 -9.60
C TYR A 110 -18.30 14.94 -10.64
N ARG A 111 -19.31 15.83 -10.73
CA ARG A 111 -19.30 16.98 -11.63
C ARG A 111 -18.22 18.00 -11.24
N GLN A 112 -18.12 18.36 -9.96
CA GLN A 112 -17.09 19.29 -9.50
C GLN A 112 -15.68 18.70 -9.71
N LEU A 113 -15.49 17.43 -9.37
CA LEU A 113 -14.21 16.75 -9.58
C LEU A 113 -13.85 16.68 -11.08
N HIS A 114 -14.81 16.42 -11.96
CA HIS A 114 -14.61 16.44 -13.40
C HIS A 114 -14.21 17.81 -13.93
N GLU A 115 -14.89 18.88 -13.50
CA GLU A 115 -14.55 20.25 -13.88
C GLU A 115 -13.14 20.63 -13.41
N ASP A 116 -12.78 20.33 -12.16
CA ASP A 116 -11.45 20.58 -11.60
C ASP A 116 -10.36 19.82 -12.36
N VAL A 117 -10.61 18.55 -12.68
CA VAL A 117 -9.72 17.70 -13.49
C VAL A 117 -9.55 18.26 -14.89
N CYS A 118 -10.63 18.73 -15.54
CA CYS A 118 -10.54 19.30 -16.87
C CYS A 118 -9.75 20.62 -16.88
N ARG A 119 -10.00 21.51 -15.92
CA ARG A 119 -9.24 22.76 -15.80
C ARG A 119 -7.77 22.49 -15.54
N PHE A 120 -7.46 21.57 -14.63
CA PHE A 120 -6.07 21.24 -14.33
C PHE A 120 -5.36 20.52 -15.49
N ALA A 121 -6.06 19.63 -16.20
CA ALA A 121 -5.56 19.02 -17.43
C ALA A 121 -5.23 20.06 -18.51
N ASN A 122 -6.08 21.08 -18.68
CA ASN A 122 -5.84 22.18 -19.59
C ASN A 122 -4.65 23.05 -19.16
N LEU A 123 -4.47 23.28 -17.85
CA LEU A 123 -3.27 23.95 -17.32
C LEU A 123 -2.00 23.17 -17.67
N LEU A 124 -1.98 21.84 -17.46
CA LEU A 124 -0.85 21.01 -17.84
C LEU A 124 -0.54 21.10 -19.35
N LYS A 125 -1.57 21.00 -20.20
CA LYS A 125 -1.43 21.20 -21.66
C LYS A 125 -0.87 22.60 -21.99
N ALA A 126 -1.33 23.65 -21.32
CA ALA A 126 -0.82 25.02 -21.50
C ALA A 126 0.63 25.19 -21.05
N LYS A 127 1.09 24.38 -20.09
CA LYS A 127 2.51 24.27 -19.69
C LYS A 127 3.33 23.33 -20.59
N GLY A 128 2.74 22.85 -21.67
CA GLY A 128 3.41 22.07 -22.69
C GLY A 128 3.42 20.56 -22.43
N VAL A 129 2.65 20.08 -21.44
CA VAL A 129 2.54 18.64 -21.15
C VAL A 129 1.91 17.92 -22.32
N LYS A 130 2.59 16.85 -22.77
CA LYS A 130 2.12 15.96 -23.83
C LYS A 130 1.99 14.53 -23.32
N ARG A 131 1.28 13.70 -24.08
CA ARG A 131 1.24 12.25 -23.85
C ARG A 131 2.66 11.69 -23.68
N GLY A 132 2.86 10.89 -22.62
CA GLY A 132 4.14 10.28 -22.27
C GLY A 132 5.11 11.18 -21.48
N GLU A 133 4.80 12.47 -21.28
CA GLU A 133 5.60 13.32 -20.38
C GLU A 133 5.34 13.00 -18.92
N ARG A 134 6.37 13.16 -18.08
CA ARG A 134 6.30 12.83 -16.66
C ARG A 134 6.01 14.07 -15.82
N VAL A 135 5.10 13.89 -14.88
CA VAL A 135 4.67 14.93 -13.94
C VAL A 135 4.88 14.42 -12.52
N THR A 136 5.81 15.02 -11.78
CA THR A 136 6.05 14.65 -10.39
C THR A 136 5.02 15.30 -9.48
N ILE A 137 4.36 14.51 -8.64
CA ILE A 137 3.36 15.00 -7.68
C ILE A 137 3.91 14.86 -6.26
N TYR A 138 4.09 15.98 -5.56
CA TYR A 138 4.60 16.05 -4.19
C TYR A 138 3.63 16.86 -3.30
N LEU A 139 2.40 16.35 -3.20
CA LEU A 139 1.28 17.00 -2.50
C LEU A 139 0.91 16.23 -1.21
N PRO A 140 0.35 16.92 -0.20
CA PRO A 140 -0.25 16.25 0.95
C PRO A 140 -1.55 15.53 0.54
N MET A 141 -2.22 14.88 1.50
CA MET A 141 -3.50 14.19 1.31
C MET A 141 -4.67 15.19 1.16
N VAL A 142 -4.69 15.91 0.04
CA VAL A 142 -5.70 16.90 -0.36
C VAL A 142 -6.38 16.50 -1.68
N PRO A 143 -7.61 16.96 -1.96
CA PRO A 143 -8.34 16.59 -3.18
C PRO A 143 -7.60 16.95 -4.47
N GLU A 144 -6.85 18.04 -4.45
CA GLU A 144 -6.05 18.51 -5.59
C GLU A 144 -5.01 17.47 -6.04
N ALA A 145 -4.58 16.58 -5.15
CA ALA A 145 -3.70 15.49 -5.52
C ALA A 145 -4.42 14.41 -6.33
N ALA A 146 -5.67 14.09 -6.02
CA ALA A 146 -6.51 13.24 -6.87
C ALA A 146 -6.84 13.91 -8.21
N VAL A 147 -7.11 15.22 -8.20
CA VAL A 147 -7.28 16.04 -9.41
C VAL A 147 -6.04 15.93 -10.30
N ALA A 148 -4.84 16.07 -9.73
CA ALA A 148 -3.59 15.98 -10.47
C ALA A 148 -3.36 14.59 -11.10
N MET A 149 -3.62 13.51 -10.36
CA MET A 149 -3.52 12.14 -10.87
C MET A 149 -4.47 11.90 -12.05
N LEU A 150 -5.73 12.32 -11.89
CA LEU A 150 -6.77 12.13 -12.90
C LEU A 150 -6.56 13.03 -14.12
N ALA A 151 -6.02 14.23 -13.94
CA ALA A 151 -5.67 15.13 -15.03
C ALA A 151 -4.50 14.60 -15.86
N CYS A 152 -3.46 14.06 -15.21
CA CYS A 152 -2.35 13.40 -15.90
C CYS A 152 -2.86 12.21 -16.73
N ALA A 153 -3.65 11.33 -16.11
CA ALA A 153 -4.27 10.20 -16.80
C ALA A 153 -5.22 10.64 -17.93
N ARG A 154 -5.91 11.79 -17.80
CA ARG A 154 -6.80 12.33 -18.83
C ARG A 154 -6.06 12.70 -20.11
N ILE A 155 -4.86 13.25 -19.99
CA ILE A 155 -4.07 13.77 -21.12
C ILE A 155 -2.95 12.82 -21.56
N GLY A 156 -2.90 11.62 -20.99
CA GLY A 156 -1.86 10.63 -21.26
C GLY A 156 -0.49 10.96 -20.69
N ALA A 157 -0.40 11.89 -19.74
CA ALA A 157 0.83 12.15 -19.00
C ALA A 157 1.05 11.06 -17.94
N ILE A 158 2.30 10.75 -17.67
CA ILE A 158 2.71 9.72 -16.71
C ILE A 158 2.99 10.41 -15.38
N HIS A 159 2.07 10.33 -14.43
CA HIS A 159 2.34 10.92 -13.13
C HIS A 159 3.32 10.05 -12.32
N SER A 160 4.12 10.71 -11.49
CA SER A 160 5.02 10.07 -10.53
C SER A 160 4.80 10.69 -9.16
N ILE A 161 3.97 10.04 -8.34
CA ILE A 161 3.73 10.51 -6.98
C ILE A 161 4.94 10.20 -6.09
N VAL A 162 5.38 11.22 -5.38
CA VAL A 162 6.39 11.12 -4.34
C VAL A 162 5.72 11.46 -3.01
N PHE A 163 5.85 10.56 -2.06
CA PHE A 163 5.28 10.73 -0.73
C PHE A 163 5.78 12.03 -0.08
N ALA A 164 4.86 12.90 0.35
CA ALA A 164 5.12 14.23 0.90
C ALA A 164 5.98 14.26 2.18
N GLY A 165 6.34 13.10 2.73
CA GLY A 165 7.27 12.98 3.84
C GLY A 165 8.72 12.71 3.47
N PHE A 166 9.07 12.59 2.20
CA PHE A 166 10.45 12.31 1.76
C PHE A 166 11.35 13.54 1.87
N SER A 167 12.66 13.29 1.97
CA SER A 167 13.67 14.35 1.95
C SER A 167 13.80 14.99 0.56
N PRO A 168 14.39 16.20 0.48
CA PRO A 168 14.76 16.81 -0.78
C PRO A 168 15.61 15.90 -1.68
N ASP A 169 16.59 15.18 -1.13
CA ASP A 169 17.45 14.27 -1.90
C ASP A 169 16.66 13.08 -2.46
N ALA A 170 15.77 12.50 -1.64
CA ALA A 170 14.91 11.42 -2.09
C ALA A 170 13.92 11.87 -3.18
N LEU A 171 13.43 13.11 -3.10
CA LEU A 171 12.62 13.74 -4.13
C LEU A 171 13.44 14.00 -5.41
N ALA A 172 14.63 14.59 -5.29
CA ALA A 172 15.52 14.92 -6.42
C ALA A 172 15.90 13.68 -7.22
N GLY A 173 16.27 12.58 -6.53
CA GLY A 173 16.60 11.32 -7.18
C GLY A 173 15.45 10.76 -8.03
N ARG A 174 14.19 10.93 -7.57
CA ARG A 174 13.00 10.46 -8.29
C ARG A 174 12.65 11.37 -9.46
N ILE A 175 12.73 12.69 -9.28
CA ILE A 175 12.54 13.68 -10.36
C ILE A 175 13.53 13.39 -11.49
N THR A 176 14.80 13.18 -11.14
CA THR A 176 15.88 12.92 -12.10
C THR A 176 15.68 11.59 -12.83
N ASP A 177 15.34 10.52 -12.11
CA ASP A 177 15.21 9.18 -12.71
C ASP A 177 14.02 9.06 -13.66
N CYS A 178 12.90 9.76 -13.40
CA CYS A 178 11.75 9.79 -14.32
C CYS A 178 11.81 10.94 -15.33
N ASP A 179 12.85 11.78 -15.27
CA ASP A 179 13.03 12.94 -16.15
C ASP A 179 11.76 13.80 -16.21
N SER A 180 11.27 14.20 -15.04
CA SER A 180 10.11 15.09 -14.90
C SER A 180 10.51 16.55 -15.13
N ARG A 181 9.79 17.24 -16.01
CA ARG A 181 9.93 18.69 -16.23
C ARG A 181 9.03 19.54 -15.33
N ILE A 182 7.96 18.93 -14.81
CA ILE A 182 6.96 19.60 -13.97
C ILE A 182 6.88 18.93 -12.60
N VAL A 183 6.88 19.76 -11.55
CA VAL A 183 6.65 19.34 -10.17
C VAL A 183 5.42 20.05 -9.61
N LEU A 184 4.51 19.29 -9.00
CA LEU A 184 3.38 19.82 -8.24
C LEU A 184 3.72 19.72 -6.75
N THR A 185 3.46 20.78 -6.00
CA THR A 185 3.66 20.81 -4.54
C THR A 185 2.65 21.74 -3.89
N SER A 186 2.59 21.75 -2.55
CA SER A 186 1.97 22.85 -1.82
C SER A 186 3.03 23.72 -1.14
N ASP A 187 2.62 24.88 -0.63
CA ASP A 187 3.39 25.72 0.27
C ASP A 187 3.88 24.91 1.49
N GLU A 188 2.93 24.40 2.27
CA GLU A 188 3.14 23.46 3.36
C GLU A 188 2.08 22.35 3.31
N GLY A 189 2.31 21.23 4.00
CA GLY A 189 1.28 20.25 4.34
C GLY A 189 0.93 20.31 5.82
N LEU A 190 -0.26 19.85 6.21
CA LEU A 190 -0.62 19.64 7.61
C LEU A 190 -0.71 18.14 7.91
N ARG A 191 -0.15 17.73 9.05
CA ARG A 191 -0.24 16.35 9.52
C ARG A 191 -0.05 16.25 11.04
N GLY A 192 -1.08 15.78 11.74
CA GLY A 192 -1.07 15.67 13.19
C GLY A 192 -0.85 17.01 13.89
N GLY A 193 -1.40 18.09 13.33
CA GLY A 193 -1.21 19.46 13.79
C GLY A 193 0.15 20.07 13.46
N ARG A 194 1.05 19.34 12.78
CA ARG A 194 2.38 19.82 12.40
C ARG A 194 2.42 20.24 10.94
N LYS A 195 3.18 21.30 10.68
CA LYS A 195 3.46 21.79 9.32
C LYS A 195 4.62 21.02 8.70
N VAL A 196 4.47 20.65 7.42
CA VAL A 196 5.51 20.01 6.61
C VAL A 196 5.91 21.01 5.51
N PRO A 197 7.19 21.42 5.41
CA PRO A 197 7.61 22.51 4.52
C PRO A 197 7.82 22.03 3.07
N LEU A 198 6.72 21.70 2.38
CA LEU A 198 6.77 21.02 1.08
C LEU A 198 7.44 21.87 -0.02
N LYS A 199 7.08 23.16 -0.15
CA LYS A 199 7.70 24.04 -1.16
C LYS A 199 9.20 24.23 -0.92
N ALA A 200 9.61 24.38 0.34
CA ALA A 200 11.03 24.50 0.68
C ALA A 200 11.81 23.22 0.33
N ASN A 201 11.21 22.05 0.55
CA ASN A 201 11.82 20.78 0.15
C ASN A 201 11.96 20.65 -1.37
N VAL A 202 10.96 21.11 -2.13
CA VAL A 202 11.05 21.18 -3.60
C VAL A 202 12.19 22.11 -4.01
N ASP A 203 12.26 23.34 -3.48
CA ASP A 203 13.31 24.29 -3.85
C ASP A 203 14.72 23.73 -3.59
N GLU A 204 14.91 23.00 -2.49
CA GLU A 204 16.17 22.31 -2.20
C GLU A 204 16.45 21.19 -3.21
N ALA A 205 15.46 20.33 -3.49
CA ALA A 205 15.60 19.23 -4.45
C ALA A 205 15.94 19.72 -5.86
N LEU A 206 15.35 20.84 -6.28
CA LEU A 206 15.53 21.39 -7.62
C LEU A 206 16.93 21.97 -7.87
N LYS A 207 17.74 22.21 -6.83
CA LYS A 207 19.17 22.53 -7.02
C LYS A 207 19.93 21.41 -7.74
N GLN A 208 19.45 20.16 -7.63
CA GLN A 208 20.02 18.98 -8.26
C GLN A 208 19.26 18.56 -9.53
N CYS A 209 18.14 19.23 -9.87
CA CYS A 209 17.24 18.85 -10.96
C CYS A 209 17.05 20.01 -11.97
N PRO A 210 18.08 20.38 -12.76
CA PRO A 210 18.00 21.53 -13.67
C PRO A 210 17.00 21.34 -14.83
N GLY A 211 16.50 20.12 -15.05
CA GLY A 211 15.49 19.81 -16.07
C GLY A 211 14.07 20.25 -15.69
N VAL A 212 13.81 20.63 -14.43
CA VAL A 212 12.49 21.11 -14.01
C VAL A 212 12.34 22.59 -14.36
N ASP A 213 11.43 22.89 -15.28
CA ASP A 213 11.16 24.25 -15.75
C ASP A 213 9.87 24.85 -15.15
N THR A 214 8.99 24.02 -14.58
CA THR A 214 7.71 24.46 -14.03
C THR A 214 7.43 23.82 -12.67
N VAL A 215 7.09 24.65 -11.67
CA VAL A 215 6.58 24.19 -10.38
C VAL A 215 5.18 24.75 -10.18
N ILE A 216 4.18 23.88 -10.03
CA ILE A 216 2.80 24.29 -9.73
C ILE A 216 2.58 24.15 -8.22
N MET A 217 2.34 25.28 -7.55
CA MET A 217 2.24 25.36 -6.10
C MET A 217 0.80 25.61 -5.65
N LEU A 218 0.25 24.69 -4.86
CA LEU A 218 -1.00 24.84 -4.13
C LEU A 218 -0.78 25.61 -2.81
N ARG A 219 -1.64 26.58 -2.50
CA ARG A 219 -1.66 27.24 -1.18
C ARG A 219 -2.57 26.47 -0.22
N ARG A 220 -1.99 25.58 0.59
CA ARG A 220 -2.71 24.78 1.59
C ARG A 220 -2.81 25.48 2.94
N THR A 221 -1.73 26.12 3.41
CA THR A 221 -1.70 26.82 4.70
C THR A 221 -1.69 28.35 4.57
N GLY A 222 -1.37 28.86 3.38
CA GLY A 222 -1.17 30.29 3.15
C GLY A 222 0.17 30.81 3.69
N ALA A 223 1.14 29.92 3.90
CA ALA A 223 2.45 30.30 4.40
C ALA A 223 3.21 31.17 3.38
N ASP A 224 4.04 32.07 3.91
CA ASP A 224 5.00 32.83 3.10
C ASP A 224 6.19 31.93 2.78
N VAL A 225 6.28 31.49 1.53
CA VAL A 225 7.28 30.54 1.03
C VAL A 225 7.99 31.12 -0.19
N GLY A 226 9.21 30.66 -0.46
CA GLY A 226 9.96 31.05 -1.65
C GLY A 226 9.16 30.79 -2.93
N PHE A 227 9.13 31.78 -3.82
CA PHE A 227 8.42 31.72 -5.10
C PHE A 227 9.33 32.27 -6.21
N VAL A 228 9.79 31.40 -7.11
CA VAL A 228 10.75 31.73 -8.16
C VAL A 228 10.02 32.20 -9.42
N GLU A 229 10.18 33.48 -9.76
CA GLU A 229 9.60 34.08 -10.96
C GLU A 229 10.01 33.33 -12.24
N GLY A 230 9.05 33.10 -13.13
CA GLY A 230 9.25 32.37 -14.39
C GLY A 230 9.21 30.84 -14.29
N ARG A 231 9.42 30.25 -13.10
CA ARG A 231 9.35 28.80 -12.86
C ARG A 231 8.09 28.41 -12.06
N ASP A 232 7.82 29.15 -10.99
CA ASP A 232 6.74 28.82 -10.05
C ASP A 232 5.41 29.43 -10.50
N VAL A 233 4.34 28.66 -10.34
CA VAL A 233 2.99 28.99 -10.78
C VAL A 233 2.04 28.69 -9.62
N ASP A 234 1.22 29.67 -9.24
CA ASP A 234 0.19 29.48 -8.24
C ASP A 234 -0.99 28.67 -8.82
N TRP A 235 -1.36 27.57 -8.17
CA TRP A 235 -2.39 26.65 -8.65
C TRP A 235 -3.73 27.34 -8.88
N ALA A 236 -4.22 28.08 -7.88
CA ALA A 236 -5.58 28.61 -7.87
C ALA A 236 -5.78 29.64 -9.00
N SER A 237 -4.84 30.58 -9.12
CA SER A 237 -4.87 31.58 -10.18
C SER A 237 -4.70 30.96 -11.57
N ALA A 238 -3.77 30.00 -11.73
CA ALA A 238 -3.51 29.39 -13.02
C ALA A 238 -4.65 28.48 -13.53
N VAL A 239 -5.38 27.83 -12.62
CA VAL A 239 -6.53 26.97 -12.95
C VAL A 239 -7.79 27.80 -13.25
N ALA A 240 -7.97 28.96 -12.60
CA ALA A 240 -9.14 29.81 -12.78
C ALA A 240 -9.36 30.24 -14.24
N ASP A 241 -8.27 30.44 -14.99
CA ASP A 241 -8.30 30.86 -16.40
C ASP A 241 -8.49 29.70 -17.39
N GLN A 242 -8.52 28.44 -16.93
CA GLN A 242 -8.66 27.28 -17.80
C GLN A 242 -10.11 26.88 -18.03
N SER A 243 -10.40 26.32 -19.20
CA SER A 243 -11.72 25.75 -19.50
C SER A 243 -12.03 24.55 -18.61
N ALA A 244 -13.28 24.43 -18.17
CA ALA A 244 -13.83 23.23 -17.51
C ALA A 244 -14.11 22.08 -18.49
N GLU A 245 -13.87 22.28 -19.78
CA GLU A 245 -13.95 21.25 -20.81
C GLU A 245 -12.55 20.84 -21.27
N CYS A 246 -12.23 19.57 -21.14
CA CYS A 246 -11.02 18.96 -21.69
C CYS A 246 -11.39 17.59 -22.21
N ALA A 247 -11.28 17.32 -23.53
CA ALA A 247 -11.56 15.99 -24.06
C ALA A 247 -10.52 14.98 -23.53
N PRO A 248 -10.94 13.78 -23.09
CA PRO A 248 -10.01 12.73 -22.69
C PRO A 248 -9.22 12.23 -23.91
N GLU A 249 -7.90 12.07 -23.77
CA GLU A 249 -7.06 11.51 -24.82
C GLU A 249 -7.33 10.01 -24.97
N GLU A 250 -7.33 9.51 -26.20
CA GLU A 250 -7.43 8.07 -26.46
C GLU A 250 -6.09 7.38 -26.16
N MET A 251 -6.08 6.53 -25.13
CA MET A 251 -4.89 5.81 -24.66
C MET A 251 -5.03 4.33 -24.99
N GLY A 252 -3.98 3.72 -25.52
CA GLY A 252 -3.88 2.26 -25.63
C GLY A 252 -3.81 1.61 -24.25
N ALA A 253 -4.30 0.38 -24.14
CA ALA A 253 -4.27 -0.38 -22.89
C ALA A 253 -2.86 -0.50 -22.29
N GLU A 254 -1.83 -0.56 -23.13
CA GLU A 254 -0.42 -0.68 -22.74
C GLU A 254 0.33 0.66 -22.69
N ASP A 255 -0.36 1.79 -22.83
CA ASP A 255 0.29 3.08 -22.56
C ASP A 255 0.59 3.23 -21.06
N PRO A 256 1.78 3.75 -20.70
CA PRO A 256 2.13 4.05 -19.32
C PRO A 256 1.13 5.00 -18.66
N LEU A 257 0.70 4.62 -17.45
CA LEU A 257 -0.22 5.41 -16.63
C LEU A 257 0.52 6.18 -15.55
N PHE A 258 1.36 5.48 -14.78
CA PHE A 258 2.14 6.08 -13.69
C PHE A 258 3.43 5.33 -13.42
N ILE A 259 4.35 6.04 -12.76
CA ILE A 259 5.58 5.49 -12.19
C ILE A 259 5.49 5.65 -10.68
N LEU A 260 5.68 4.57 -9.94
CA LEU A 260 5.72 4.61 -8.48
C LEU A 260 7.04 4.05 -7.96
N TYR A 261 7.81 4.89 -7.28
CA TYR A 261 9.14 4.52 -6.82
C TYR A 261 9.12 3.67 -5.56
N THR A 262 9.64 2.45 -5.65
CA THR A 262 9.84 1.55 -4.51
C THR A 262 11.31 1.49 -4.07
N SER A 263 11.55 1.10 -2.82
CA SER A 263 12.92 0.84 -2.34
C SER A 263 13.44 -0.47 -2.92
N GLY A 264 14.59 -0.44 -3.60
CA GLY A 264 15.32 -1.63 -4.03
C GLY A 264 16.32 -2.09 -2.97
N SER A 265 16.63 -3.39 -2.94
CA SER A 265 17.71 -3.96 -2.11
C SER A 265 19.08 -3.34 -2.40
N THR A 266 19.28 -2.85 -3.64
CA THR A 266 20.52 -2.25 -4.13
C THR A 266 20.65 -0.74 -3.88
N GLY A 267 19.70 -0.10 -3.20
CA GLY A 267 19.78 1.31 -2.77
C GLY A 267 19.25 2.35 -3.78
N LYS A 268 19.34 2.14 -5.10
CA LYS A 268 18.68 3.02 -6.09
C LYS A 268 17.17 2.72 -6.16
N PRO A 269 16.28 3.72 -6.02
CA PRO A 269 14.83 3.53 -6.18
C PRO A 269 14.49 2.85 -7.51
N LYS A 270 13.42 2.04 -7.51
CA LYS A 270 12.88 1.37 -8.71
C LYS A 270 11.59 2.05 -9.11
N GLY A 271 11.54 2.69 -10.28
CA GLY A 271 10.31 3.26 -10.81
C GLY A 271 9.40 2.15 -11.35
N VAL A 272 8.51 1.60 -10.52
CA VAL A 272 7.54 0.58 -10.97
C VAL A 272 6.55 1.23 -11.91
N LEU A 273 6.46 0.72 -13.15
CA LEU A 273 5.55 1.26 -14.17
C LEU A 273 4.32 0.38 -14.35
N HIS A 274 3.16 1.01 -14.23
CA HIS A 274 1.87 0.42 -14.58
C HIS A 274 1.33 1.06 -15.86
N THR A 275 0.61 0.25 -16.65
CA THR A 275 -0.08 0.70 -17.88
C THR A 275 -1.57 0.87 -17.62
N THR A 276 -2.31 1.35 -18.62
CA THR A 276 -3.67 1.87 -18.43
C THR A 276 -4.74 0.78 -18.31
N GLY A 277 -4.90 -0.07 -19.33
CA GLY A 277 -6.05 -0.97 -19.47
C GLY A 277 -6.09 -2.06 -18.41
N GLY A 278 -5.04 -2.90 -18.37
CA GLY A 278 -4.96 -4.01 -17.42
C GLY A 278 -5.03 -3.58 -15.96
N TYR A 279 -4.33 -2.48 -15.61
CA TYR A 279 -4.39 -1.88 -14.27
C TYR A 279 -5.80 -1.41 -13.92
N SER A 280 -6.49 -0.71 -14.82
CA SER A 280 -7.85 -0.24 -14.58
C SER A 280 -8.83 -1.39 -14.34
N VAL A 281 -8.76 -2.46 -15.15
CA VAL A 281 -9.63 -3.64 -14.97
C VAL A 281 -9.37 -4.27 -13.60
N TRP A 282 -8.08 -4.46 -13.25
CA TRP A 282 -7.67 -5.09 -12.01
C TRP A 282 -8.08 -4.28 -10.76
N ALA A 283 -7.79 -2.97 -10.74
CA ALA A 283 -8.13 -2.10 -9.62
C ALA A 283 -9.65 -1.94 -9.45
N SER A 284 -10.40 -1.82 -10.55
CA SER A 284 -11.87 -1.75 -10.50
C SER A 284 -12.47 -3.06 -9.99
N MET A 285 -11.99 -4.20 -10.49
CA MET A 285 -12.53 -5.52 -10.12
C MET A 285 -12.21 -5.92 -8.69
N THR A 286 -10.96 -5.76 -8.25
CA THR A 286 -10.59 -6.06 -6.87
C THR A 286 -11.30 -5.14 -5.90
N HIS A 287 -11.45 -3.85 -6.21
CA HIS A 287 -12.24 -2.95 -5.37
C HIS A 287 -13.69 -3.43 -5.20
N GLU A 288 -14.34 -3.86 -6.29
CA GLU A 288 -15.73 -4.33 -6.22
C GLU A 288 -15.86 -5.61 -5.40
N TYR A 289 -15.14 -6.67 -5.77
CA TYR A 289 -15.36 -7.99 -5.19
C TYR A 289 -14.75 -8.16 -3.80
N VAL A 290 -13.56 -7.61 -3.55
CA VAL A 290 -12.88 -7.78 -2.24
C VAL A 290 -13.63 -7.03 -1.15
N PHE A 291 -14.11 -5.82 -1.45
CA PHE A 291 -14.82 -5.00 -0.46
C PHE A 291 -16.35 -5.14 -0.51
N ASP A 292 -16.86 -6.08 -1.32
CA ASP A 292 -18.29 -6.22 -1.63
C ASP A 292 -18.97 -4.88 -1.96
N TYR A 293 -18.27 -4.02 -2.71
CA TYR A 293 -18.71 -2.64 -2.88
C TYR A 293 -20.05 -2.57 -3.64
N ARG A 294 -20.98 -1.77 -3.11
CA ARG A 294 -22.29 -1.47 -3.67
C ARG A 294 -22.43 0.02 -3.95
N PRO A 295 -23.07 0.40 -5.07
CA PRO A 295 -23.37 1.79 -5.37
C PRO A 295 -24.03 2.53 -4.20
N GLY A 296 -23.51 3.72 -3.89
CA GLY A 296 -24.01 4.57 -2.80
C GLY A 296 -23.33 4.33 -1.45
N GLN A 297 -22.50 3.30 -1.31
CA GLN A 297 -21.74 3.09 -0.08
C GLN A 297 -20.60 4.09 0.07
N ILE A 298 -20.32 4.45 1.32
CA ILE A 298 -19.18 5.30 1.68
C ILE A 298 -18.00 4.42 2.06
N TYR A 299 -16.96 4.52 1.25
CA TYR A 299 -15.75 3.72 1.34
C TYR A 299 -14.59 4.59 1.82
N TRP A 300 -13.79 4.09 2.74
CA TRP A 300 -12.59 4.78 3.22
C TRP A 300 -11.38 3.87 3.27
N CYS A 301 -10.40 4.17 2.42
CA CYS A 301 -9.04 3.70 2.57
C CYS A 301 -8.19 4.76 3.29
N ALA A 302 -7.63 4.41 4.43
CA ALA A 302 -6.81 5.32 5.25
C ALA A 302 -5.35 5.42 4.77
N ALA A 303 -5.03 4.91 3.58
CA ALA A 303 -3.69 4.98 3.00
C ALA A 303 -3.40 6.35 2.39
N ASP A 304 -2.12 6.68 2.32
CA ASP A 304 -1.63 7.87 1.61
C ASP A 304 -1.44 7.55 0.11
N ILE A 305 -1.77 8.51 -0.76
CA ILE A 305 -1.63 8.40 -2.22
C ILE A 305 -0.18 8.24 -2.71
N GLY A 306 0.82 8.57 -1.89
CA GLY A 306 2.22 8.29 -2.15
C GLY A 306 2.56 6.79 -2.15
N TRP A 307 1.60 5.92 -1.87
CA TRP A 307 1.72 4.46 -1.95
C TRP A 307 0.73 3.89 -2.96
N VAL A 308 0.99 2.66 -3.43
CA VAL A 308 0.14 1.98 -4.41
C VAL A 308 -1.30 1.80 -3.87
N THR A 309 -1.47 1.58 -2.57
CA THR A 309 -2.79 1.49 -1.94
C THR A 309 -3.62 2.75 -2.17
N GLY A 310 -3.03 3.94 -2.09
CA GLY A 310 -3.77 5.16 -2.40
C GLY A 310 -4.07 5.32 -3.90
N HIS A 311 -3.21 4.81 -4.79
CA HIS A 311 -3.53 4.78 -6.22
C HIS A 311 -4.74 3.89 -6.51
N SER A 312 -4.65 2.61 -6.14
CA SER A 312 -5.66 1.60 -6.49
C SER A 312 -6.94 1.75 -5.69
N TYR A 313 -6.82 2.13 -4.41
CA TYR A 313 -7.89 2.01 -3.43
C TYR A 313 -8.26 3.31 -2.73
N VAL A 314 -7.63 4.47 -3.00
CA VAL A 314 -8.21 5.78 -2.63
C VAL A 314 -8.83 6.44 -3.85
N VAL A 315 -8.12 6.42 -4.99
CA VAL A 315 -8.52 7.15 -6.21
C VAL A 315 -9.13 6.22 -7.26
N TYR A 316 -8.35 5.33 -7.88
CA TYR A 316 -8.75 4.72 -9.15
C TYR A 316 -9.88 3.68 -9.03
N GLY A 317 -9.72 2.64 -8.22
CA GLY A 317 -10.74 1.59 -8.05
C GLY A 317 -12.10 2.12 -7.59
N PRO A 318 -12.16 2.92 -6.50
CA PRO A 318 -13.40 3.50 -6.01
C PRO A 318 -14.09 4.42 -7.03
N LEU A 319 -13.33 5.34 -7.66
CA LEU A 319 -13.92 6.28 -8.61
C LEU A 319 -14.39 5.60 -9.89
N MET A 320 -13.67 4.59 -10.41
CA MET A 320 -14.17 3.78 -11.52
C MET A 320 -15.49 3.08 -11.16
N ASN A 321 -15.66 2.61 -9.92
CA ASN A 321 -16.91 1.97 -9.52
C ASN A 321 -18.01 3.00 -9.11
N GLY A 322 -17.75 4.30 -9.29
CA GLY A 322 -18.67 5.37 -8.97
C GLY A 322 -18.95 5.50 -7.46
N ALA A 323 -17.95 5.21 -6.61
CA ALA A 323 -18.04 5.27 -5.15
C ALA A 323 -17.87 6.67 -4.58
N THR A 324 -18.32 6.84 -3.33
CA THR A 324 -17.90 7.96 -2.49
C THR A 324 -16.69 7.52 -1.68
N THR A 325 -15.52 8.07 -1.99
CA THR A 325 -14.25 7.77 -1.31
C THR A 325 -13.92 8.85 -0.28
N VAL A 326 -13.44 8.45 0.90
CA VAL A 326 -12.94 9.38 1.91
C VAL A 326 -11.44 9.60 1.73
N MET A 327 -11.02 10.85 1.58
CA MET A 327 -9.62 11.28 1.63
C MET A 327 -9.36 11.96 2.97
N PHE A 328 -8.43 11.41 3.76
CA PHE A 328 -8.13 11.90 5.10
C PHE A 328 -6.72 12.48 5.15
N GLU A 329 -6.60 13.77 5.49
CA GLU A 329 -5.31 14.47 5.51
C GLU A 329 -4.46 14.12 6.75
N GLY A 330 -5.12 13.85 7.88
CA GLY A 330 -4.48 13.77 9.18
C GLY A 330 -3.84 12.42 9.53
N VAL A 331 -3.80 12.14 10.83
CA VAL A 331 -3.27 10.89 11.42
C VAL A 331 -4.31 10.22 12.32
N PRO A 332 -4.20 8.89 12.57
CA PRO A 332 -5.17 8.13 13.36
C PRO A 332 -5.44 8.62 14.78
N ASN A 333 -4.53 9.41 15.36
CA ASN A 333 -4.49 9.72 16.78
C ASN A 333 -4.46 11.23 17.10
N PHE A 334 -4.76 12.10 16.13
CA PHE A 334 -4.82 13.54 16.34
C PHE A 334 -6.24 14.07 16.07
N PRO A 335 -6.87 14.78 17.02
CA PRO A 335 -6.32 15.24 18.30
C PRO A 335 -6.23 14.16 19.38
N ASP A 336 -6.89 13.02 19.19
CA ASP A 336 -6.86 11.89 20.11
C ASP A 336 -7.00 10.54 19.38
N PRO A 337 -6.74 9.39 20.04
CA PRO A 337 -6.82 8.06 19.44
C PRO A 337 -8.21 7.61 18.93
N SER A 338 -9.26 8.41 19.12
CA SER A 338 -10.58 8.13 18.53
C SER A 338 -10.73 8.65 17.10
N ARG A 339 -9.73 9.37 16.55
CA ARG A 339 -9.92 10.18 15.33
C ARG A 339 -10.45 9.39 14.15
N PHE A 340 -9.94 8.20 13.87
CA PHE A 340 -10.47 7.36 12.79
C PHE A 340 -11.95 7.04 13.01
N TRP A 341 -12.32 6.67 14.23
CA TRP A 341 -13.69 6.26 14.54
C TRP A 341 -14.67 7.45 14.54
N GLN A 342 -14.20 8.64 14.91
CA GLN A 342 -14.95 9.89 14.76
C GLN A 342 -15.24 10.18 13.28
N VAL A 343 -14.28 9.95 12.38
CA VAL A 343 -14.48 10.11 10.93
C VAL A 343 -15.46 9.07 10.39
N VAL A 344 -15.37 7.82 10.87
CA VAL A 344 -16.36 6.76 10.55
C VAL A 344 -17.77 7.23 10.93
N ASP A 345 -17.98 7.73 12.14
CA ASP A 345 -19.28 8.21 12.60
C ASP A 345 -19.75 9.45 11.83
N LYS A 346 -18.84 10.41 11.58
CA LYS A 346 -19.12 11.67 10.88
C LYS A 346 -19.66 11.42 9.48
N PHE A 347 -18.98 10.58 8.70
CA PHE A 347 -19.36 10.29 7.32
C PHE A 347 -20.19 9.04 7.16
N LYS A 348 -20.50 8.31 8.25
CA LYS A 348 -21.19 7.01 8.19
C LYS A 348 -20.48 6.04 7.25
N VAL A 349 -19.16 5.94 7.41
CA VAL A 349 -18.32 5.03 6.62
C VAL A 349 -18.82 3.60 6.80
N GLU A 350 -19.00 2.89 5.69
CA GLU A 350 -19.48 1.51 5.67
C GLU A 350 -18.34 0.50 5.50
N ILE A 351 -17.33 0.89 4.74
CA ILE A 351 -16.14 0.07 4.46
C ILE A 351 -14.91 0.85 4.92
N PHE A 352 -14.18 0.31 5.88
CA PHE A 352 -12.94 0.92 6.38
C PHE A 352 -11.75 0.01 6.11
N TYR A 353 -10.74 0.56 5.44
CA TYR A 353 -9.55 -0.16 5.00
C TYR A 353 -8.29 0.52 5.53
N GLY A 354 -7.60 -0.15 6.46
CA GLY A 354 -6.46 0.41 7.21
C GLY A 354 -5.25 -0.51 7.26
N ALA A 355 -4.10 0.06 7.60
CA ALA A 355 -2.86 -0.71 7.78
C ALA A 355 -2.75 -1.29 9.21
N PRO A 356 -2.24 -2.51 9.40
CA PRO A 356 -2.02 -3.11 10.72
C PRO A 356 -1.24 -2.22 11.70
N THR A 357 -0.26 -1.45 11.23
CA THR A 357 0.49 -0.52 12.09
C THR A 357 -0.41 0.53 12.72
N ALA A 358 -1.32 1.12 11.96
CA ALA A 358 -2.26 2.09 12.52
C ALA A 358 -3.19 1.40 13.53
N LEU A 359 -3.65 0.19 13.22
CA LEU A 359 -4.51 -0.60 14.12
C LEU A 359 -3.80 -0.95 15.43
N ARG A 360 -2.55 -1.44 15.38
CA ARG A 360 -1.73 -1.72 16.58
C ARG A 360 -1.46 -0.47 17.40
N ALA A 361 -1.14 0.65 16.75
CA ALA A 361 -0.93 1.92 17.43
C ALA A 361 -2.18 2.37 18.19
N LEU A 362 -3.37 2.19 17.60
CA LEU A 362 -4.64 2.51 18.27
C LEU A 362 -5.03 1.50 19.36
N MET A 363 -4.80 0.21 19.11
CA MET A 363 -5.02 -0.87 20.07
C MET A 363 -4.24 -0.64 21.36
N ARG A 364 -2.98 -0.20 21.25
CA ARG A 364 -2.10 0.12 22.38
C ARG A 364 -2.65 1.19 23.31
N GLU A 365 -3.44 2.15 22.79
CA GLU A 365 -4.02 3.24 23.58
C GLU A 365 -5.27 2.81 24.38
N GLY A 366 -5.77 1.59 24.15
CA GLY A 366 -6.88 0.99 24.86
C GLY A 366 -8.25 1.16 24.18
N ASP A 367 -9.15 0.22 24.47
CA ASP A 367 -10.47 0.11 23.84
C ASP A 367 -11.39 1.32 24.05
N GLU A 368 -11.21 2.07 25.14
CA GLU A 368 -12.09 3.18 25.54
C GLU A 368 -12.17 4.27 24.46
N TRP A 369 -11.09 4.51 23.71
CA TRP A 369 -11.10 5.46 22.60
C TRP A 369 -11.97 5.00 21.43
N VAL A 370 -12.05 3.69 21.20
CA VAL A 370 -12.93 3.11 20.20
C VAL A 370 -14.37 3.11 20.70
N LYS A 371 -14.60 2.67 21.94
CA LYS A 371 -15.93 2.48 22.55
C LYS A 371 -16.70 3.79 22.80
N LYS A 372 -16.02 4.95 22.80
CA LYS A 372 -16.65 6.29 22.83
C LYS A 372 -17.39 6.66 21.54
N THR A 373 -17.19 5.90 20.45
CA THR A 373 -17.79 6.14 19.13
C THR A 373 -18.74 5.01 18.73
N SER A 374 -19.69 5.30 17.85
CA SER A 374 -20.76 4.38 17.50
C SER A 374 -20.33 3.30 16.50
N ARG A 375 -19.64 3.66 15.41
CA ARG A 375 -19.15 2.78 14.33
C ARG A 375 -20.21 1.85 13.72
N LYS A 376 -21.50 2.15 13.91
CA LYS A 376 -22.63 1.29 13.51
C LYS A 376 -22.81 1.20 12.00
N SER A 377 -22.31 2.20 11.26
CA SER A 377 -22.32 2.18 9.80
C SER A 377 -21.37 1.12 9.23
N LEU A 378 -20.30 0.76 9.95
CA LEU A 378 -19.34 -0.22 9.48
C LEU A 378 -20.02 -1.58 9.27
N ARG A 379 -19.72 -2.14 8.12
CA ARG A 379 -20.13 -3.48 7.69
C ARG A 379 -18.95 -4.33 7.26
N LEU A 380 -17.89 -3.74 6.71
CA LEU A 380 -16.69 -4.47 6.31
C LEU A 380 -15.43 -3.71 6.75
N LEU A 381 -14.46 -4.48 7.22
CA LEU A 381 -13.15 -4.01 7.61
C LEU A 381 -12.11 -4.62 6.67
N GLY A 382 -11.02 -3.90 6.40
CA GLY A 382 -9.94 -4.42 5.58
C GLY A 382 -8.57 -4.13 6.18
N SER A 383 -7.60 -4.99 5.88
CA SER A 383 -6.22 -4.87 6.30
C SER A 383 -5.25 -4.96 5.12
N VAL A 384 -4.17 -4.16 5.14
CA VAL A 384 -3.22 -4.07 4.03
C VAL A 384 -1.82 -3.65 4.43
N GLY A 385 -0.84 -4.14 3.67
CA GLY A 385 0.51 -3.59 3.56
C GLY A 385 1.56 -4.34 4.37
N GLU A 386 1.14 -5.15 5.33
CA GLU A 386 2.00 -5.98 6.18
C GLU A 386 1.16 -7.08 6.85
N PRO A 387 1.79 -8.16 7.34
CA PRO A 387 1.06 -9.18 8.10
C PRO A 387 0.35 -8.58 9.31
N ILE A 388 -0.94 -8.90 9.47
CA ILE A 388 -1.69 -8.61 10.68
C ILE A 388 -1.52 -9.79 11.66
N ASN A 389 -1.02 -9.52 12.86
CA ASN A 389 -0.91 -10.55 13.88
C ASN A 389 -2.31 -10.93 14.40
N PRO A 390 -2.54 -12.20 14.82
CA PRO A 390 -3.84 -12.69 15.26
C PRO A 390 -4.50 -11.82 16.35
N GLU A 391 -3.72 -11.29 17.29
CA GLU A 391 -4.22 -10.41 18.35
C GLU A 391 -4.79 -9.09 17.81
N ALA A 392 -4.05 -8.40 16.93
CA ALA A 392 -4.54 -7.16 16.31
C ALA A 392 -5.75 -7.43 15.40
N TRP A 393 -5.77 -8.57 14.71
CA TRP A 393 -6.93 -9.01 13.92
C TRP A 393 -8.15 -9.22 14.83
N GLU A 394 -7.98 -9.90 15.95
CA GLU A 394 -9.04 -10.17 16.92
C GLU A 394 -9.59 -8.89 17.55
N TRP A 395 -8.71 -7.95 17.91
CA TRP A 395 -9.10 -6.63 18.39
C TRP A 395 -9.88 -5.85 17.32
N TYR A 396 -9.40 -5.85 16.07
CA TYR A 396 -10.07 -5.16 14.97
C TYR A 396 -11.47 -5.76 14.71
N HIS A 397 -11.61 -7.08 14.78
CA HIS A 397 -12.89 -7.76 14.60
C HIS A 397 -13.85 -7.47 15.78
N LYS A 398 -13.41 -7.75 17.01
CA LYS A 398 -14.27 -7.72 18.21
C LYS A 398 -14.52 -6.32 18.73
N VAL A 399 -13.48 -5.48 18.79
CA VAL A 399 -13.57 -4.14 19.36
C VAL A 399 -14.03 -3.15 18.32
N VAL A 400 -13.36 -3.06 17.16
CA VAL A 400 -13.69 -2.05 16.14
C VAL A 400 -14.95 -2.43 15.36
N GLY A 401 -15.05 -3.67 14.89
CA GLY A 401 -16.18 -4.18 14.11
C GLY A 401 -17.37 -4.67 14.92
N ASP A 402 -17.30 -4.62 16.26
CA ASP A 402 -18.26 -5.21 17.22
C ASP A 402 -18.60 -6.68 16.92
N ALA A 403 -17.64 -7.46 16.39
CA ALA A 403 -17.82 -8.83 15.90
C ALA A 403 -18.90 -9.00 14.80
N ARG A 404 -19.28 -7.92 14.12
CA ARG A 404 -20.27 -7.92 13.02
C ARG A 404 -19.62 -7.87 11.64
N CYS A 405 -18.44 -7.27 11.55
CA CYS A 405 -17.80 -6.94 10.28
C CYS A 405 -16.75 -7.99 9.91
N PRO A 406 -16.87 -8.70 8.78
CA PRO A 406 -15.75 -9.50 8.28
C PRO A 406 -14.52 -8.62 8.02
N ILE A 407 -13.33 -9.21 8.17
CA ILE A 407 -12.06 -8.56 7.85
C ILE A 407 -11.49 -9.18 6.57
N VAL A 408 -11.28 -8.34 5.55
CA VAL A 408 -10.53 -8.73 4.36
C VAL A 408 -9.06 -8.37 4.53
N ASP A 409 -8.24 -9.37 4.85
CA ASP A 409 -6.78 -9.22 4.85
C ASP A 409 -6.27 -9.36 3.42
N THR A 410 -5.55 -8.35 2.93
CA THR A 410 -5.14 -8.27 1.52
C THR A 410 -3.62 -8.34 1.41
N TRP A 411 -3.12 -9.43 0.82
CA TRP A 411 -1.73 -9.49 0.41
C TRP A 411 -1.60 -9.12 -1.07
N TRP A 412 -0.67 -8.20 -1.33
CA TRP A 412 -0.28 -7.70 -2.65
C TRP A 412 0.92 -6.75 -2.55
N GLN A 413 1.43 -6.26 -3.68
CA GLN A 413 2.63 -5.42 -3.76
C GLN A 413 2.41 -4.24 -4.72
N THR A 414 3.32 -3.27 -4.70
CA THR A 414 3.33 -2.19 -5.70
C THR A 414 3.37 -2.75 -7.12
N GLU A 415 4.16 -3.79 -7.32
CA GLU A 415 4.36 -4.52 -8.55
C GLU A 415 3.10 -5.27 -9.05
N THR A 416 2.16 -5.58 -8.16
CA THR A 416 0.96 -6.36 -8.51
C THR A 416 -0.26 -5.49 -8.81
N GLY A 417 -0.16 -4.18 -8.55
CA GLY A 417 -1.17 -3.18 -8.88
C GLY A 417 -2.37 -3.16 -7.95
N ALA A 418 -2.91 -4.31 -7.53
CA ALA A 418 -4.00 -4.42 -6.56
C ALA A 418 -3.96 -5.80 -5.84
N ALA A 419 -4.93 -6.07 -4.96
CA ALA A 419 -5.04 -7.28 -4.13
C ALA A 419 -4.84 -8.58 -4.93
N MET A 420 -4.07 -9.53 -4.38
CA MET A 420 -3.70 -10.80 -5.04
C MET A 420 -4.20 -12.03 -4.28
N ILE A 421 -4.00 -12.07 -2.97
CA ILE A 421 -4.48 -13.14 -2.08
C ILE A 421 -5.29 -12.45 -0.98
N THR A 422 -6.56 -12.79 -0.89
CA THR A 422 -7.49 -12.12 0.03
C THR A 422 -8.79 -12.93 0.16
N PRO A 423 -9.45 -12.93 1.34
CA PRO A 423 -10.76 -13.55 1.45
C PRO A 423 -11.83 -12.68 0.75
N LEU A 424 -12.89 -13.33 0.24
CA LEU A 424 -14.11 -12.62 -0.16
C LEU A 424 -15.16 -12.78 0.95
N PRO A 425 -15.80 -11.69 1.40
CA PRO A 425 -16.53 -11.66 2.67
C PRO A 425 -17.74 -12.60 2.73
N GLY A 426 -18.34 -12.94 1.57
CA GLY A 426 -19.43 -13.91 1.46
C GLY A 426 -19.01 -15.34 1.13
N ALA A 427 -17.73 -15.59 0.85
CA ALA A 427 -17.26 -16.86 0.31
C ALA A 427 -16.24 -17.58 1.20
N THR A 428 -15.55 -16.85 2.07
CA THR A 428 -14.31 -17.33 2.69
C THR A 428 -14.39 -17.28 4.21
N PRO A 429 -14.42 -18.43 4.91
CA PRO A 429 -14.20 -18.47 6.34
C PRO A 429 -12.85 -17.82 6.70
N LEU A 430 -12.79 -17.02 7.76
CA LEU A 430 -11.60 -16.24 8.09
C LEU A 430 -10.74 -16.94 9.14
N LYS A 431 -9.42 -16.93 8.93
CA LYS A 431 -8.42 -17.34 9.92
C LYS A 431 -7.59 -16.11 10.31
N PRO A 432 -7.53 -15.70 11.59
CA PRO A 432 -6.80 -14.50 12.00
C PRO A 432 -5.33 -14.53 11.57
N GLY A 433 -4.90 -13.58 10.76
CA GLY A 433 -3.52 -13.46 10.24
C GLY A 433 -3.24 -14.19 8.92
N SER A 434 -4.24 -14.81 8.31
CA SER A 434 -4.15 -15.42 6.98
C SER A 434 -4.73 -14.49 5.91
N ALA A 435 -4.00 -14.32 4.79
CA ALA A 435 -4.52 -13.69 3.57
C ALA A 435 -5.53 -14.59 2.83
N SER A 436 -5.62 -15.86 3.22
CA SER A 436 -6.60 -16.84 2.74
C SER A 436 -6.32 -17.35 1.33
N ARG A 437 -7.22 -17.15 0.36
CA ARG A 437 -7.16 -17.79 -0.96
C ARG A 437 -6.78 -16.77 -2.04
N PRO A 438 -6.22 -17.22 -3.19
CA PRO A 438 -5.94 -16.33 -4.31
C PRO A 438 -7.21 -15.70 -4.90
N PHE A 439 -7.07 -14.46 -5.36
CA PHE A 439 -8.07 -13.78 -6.17
C PHE A 439 -8.11 -14.36 -7.59
N PHE A 440 -9.13 -14.01 -8.37
CA PHE A 440 -9.33 -14.53 -9.71
C PHE A 440 -8.13 -14.27 -10.64
N GLY A 441 -7.68 -15.30 -11.35
CA GLY A 441 -6.54 -15.30 -12.26
C GLY A 441 -5.18 -15.43 -11.57
N VAL A 442 -5.10 -15.31 -10.24
CA VAL A 442 -3.84 -15.42 -9.49
C VAL A 442 -3.53 -16.89 -9.22
N GLN A 443 -2.37 -17.36 -9.68
CA GLN A 443 -1.94 -18.75 -9.51
C GLN A 443 -0.68 -18.82 -8.62
N PRO A 444 -0.83 -18.83 -7.29
CA PRO A 444 0.29 -18.87 -6.38
C PRO A 444 0.84 -20.29 -6.22
N ALA A 445 2.16 -20.43 -6.21
CA ALA A 445 2.86 -21.65 -5.86
C ALA A 445 3.92 -21.39 -4.77
N LEU A 446 4.31 -22.45 -4.06
CA LEU A 446 5.39 -22.43 -3.08
C LEU A 446 6.54 -23.27 -3.61
N LEU A 447 7.73 -22.69 -3.63
CA LEU A 447 8.96 -23.40 -4.00
C LEU A 447 9.92 -23.47 -2.81
N ASP A 448 10.77 -24.49 -2.81
CA ASP A 448 11.99 -24.45 -1.99
C ASP A 448 13.06 -23.53 -2.61
N ASN A 449 14.25 -23.50 -2.02
CA ASN A 449 15.34 -22.63 -2.49
C ASN A 449 15.99 -23.13 -3.79
N ASP A 450 15.81 -24.40 -4.13
CA ASP A 450 16.31 -25.01 -5.36
C ASP A 450 15.31 -24.86 -6.51
N GLY A 451 14.14 -24.25 -6.24
CA GLY A 451 13.07 -24.01 -7.22
C GLY A 451 12.16 -25.22 -7.42
N VAL A 452 12.17 -26.19 -6.50
CA VAL A 452 11.29 -27.35 -6.56
C VAL A 452 9.92 -26.98 -5.99
N LEU A 453 8.86 -27.36 -6.72
CA LEU A 453 7.48 -27.13 -6.31
C LEU A 453 7.13 -27.94 -5.06
N LEU A 454 6.51 -27.27 -4.08
CA LEU A 454 6.04 -27.86 -2.84
C LEU A 454 4.51 -28.05 -2.87
N GLU A 455 4.07 -29.29 -2.67
CA GLU A 455 2.66 -29.69 -2.67
C GLU A 455 2.07 -29.79 -1.26
N GLY A 456 0.74 -29.71 -1.15
CA GLY A 456 0.02 -29.84 0.13
C GLY A 456 0.30 -28.69 1.11
N ALA A 457 0.16 -28.99 2.41
CA ALA A 457 0.48 -28.08 3.49
C ALA A 457 2.01 -27.97 3.65
N THR A 458 2.56 -26.77 3.51
CA THR A 458 4.01 -26.56 3.38
C THR A 458 4.39 -25.08 3.53
N ASP A 459 5.69 -24.80 3.57
CA ASP A 459 6.28 -23.48 3.73
C ASP A 459 7.36 -23.29 2.65
N GLY A 460 7.35 -22.14 1.97
CA GLY A 460 8.31 -21.88 0.90
C GLY A 460 8.33 -20.44 0.39
N CYS A 461 9.06 -20.26 -0.71
CA CYS A 461 9.10 -19.02 -1.46
C CYS A 461 7.81 -18.85 -2.26
N LEU A 462 7.11 -17.74 -2.06
CA LEU A 462 5.88 -17.45 -2.81
C LEU A 462 6.22 -16.95 -4.22
N VAL A 463 5.70 -17.65 -5.22
CA VAL A 463 5.78 -17.28 -6.63
C VAL A 463 4.39 -17.25 -7.25
N ILE A 464 4.23 -16.47 -8.31
CA ILE A 464 3.03 -16.49 -9.15
C ILE A 464 3.41 -17.10 -10.51
N THR A 465 2.70 -18.15 -10.91
CA THR A 465 3.08 -18.97 -12.07
C THR A 465 2.59 -18.44 -13.41
N ASP A 466 1.74 -17.41 -13.39
CA ASP A 466 1.16 -16.80 -14.59
C ASP A 466 0.85 -15.32 -14.35
N SER A 467 0.71 -14.54 -15.44
CA SER A 467 0.40 -13.11 -15.37
C SER A 467 -1.07 -12.85 -15.03
N TRP A 468 -1.33 -11.65 -14.51
CA TRP A 468 -2.64 -11.07 -14.24
C TRP A 468 -2.73 -9.64 -14.81
N PRO A 469 -3.94 -9.07 -15.04
CA PRO A 469 -4.09 -7.79 -15.73
C PRO A 469 -3.32 -6.62 -15.11
N GLY A 470 -3.33 -6.51 -13.78
CA GLY A 470 -2.75 -5.39 -13.03
C GLY A 470 -1.26 -5.48 -12.75
N GLN A 471 -0.55 -6.47 -13.32
CA GLN A 471 0.90 -6.62 -13.11
C GLN A 471 1.68 -5.43 -13.69
N MET A 472 2.72 -4.96 -13.00
CA MET A 472 3.60 -3.94 -13.60
C MET A 472 4.21 -4.43 -14.92
N ARG A 473 4.54 -3.50 -15.81
CA ARG A 473 5.10 -3.85 -17.13
C ARG A 473 6.62 -3.77 -17.21
N THR A 474 7.22 -2.93 -16.37
CA THR A 474 8.68 -2.75 -16.33
C THR A 474 9.10 -1.95 -15.09
N VAL A 475 10.41 -1.89 -14.86
CA VAL A 475 11.04 -0.79 -14.12
C VAL A 475 11.38 0.30 -15.14
N TRP A 476 11.03 1.55 -14.82
CA TRP A 476 11.24 2.70 -15.68
C TRP A 476 12.72 2.86 -16.05
N GLY A 477 12.98 3.01 -17.35
CA GLY A 477 14.34 3.14 -17.88
C GLY A 477 15.23 1.90 -17.72
N ASP A 478 14.73 0.77 -17.20
CA ASP A 478 15.55 -0.38 -16.81
C ASP A 478 14.77 -1.71 -16.89
N HIS A 479 14.42 -2.11 -18.11
CA HIS A 479 13.67 -3.36 -18.35
C HIS A 479 14.48 -4.61 -18.01
N GLU A 480 15.80 -4.56 -18.13
CA GLU A 480 16.66 -5.67 -17.75
C GLU A 480 16.59 -5.92 -16.23
N ARG A 481 16.68 -4.87 -15.40
CA ARG A 481 16.49 -5.01 -13.95
C ARG A 481 15.12 -5.54 -13.59
N PHE A 482 14.08 -5.22 -14.36
CA PHE A 482 12.75 -5.83 -14.17
C PHE A 482 12.82 -7.35 -14.36
N PHE A 483 13.34 -7.84 -15.48
CA PHE A 483 13.47 -9.28 -15.70
C PHE A 483 14.33 -9.95 -14.60
N GLN A 484 15.51 -9.38 -14.33
CA GLN A 484 16.45 -9.91 -13.35
C GLN A 484 15.87 -9.95 -11.93
N THR A 485 15.13 -8.92 -11.52
CA THR A 485 14.60 -8.85 -10.15
C THR A 485 13.47 -9.85 -9.90
N TYR A 486 12.61 -10.09 -10.90
CA TYR A 486 11.34 -10.77 -10.67
C TYR A 486 11.20 -12.12 -11.37
N PHE A 487 12.05 -12.46 -12.35
CA PHE A 487 11.88 -13.68 -13.17
C PHE A 487 13.15 -14.53 -13.30
N SER A 488 14.29 -14.08 -12.77
CA SER A 488 15.57 -14.81 -12.89
C SER A 488 15.77 -15.86 -11.79
N THR A 489 15.34 -15.59 -10.55
CA THR A 489 15.50 -16.49 -9.40
C THR A 489 14.78 -17.82 -9.64
N PHE A 490 13.53 -17.75 -10.08
CA PHE A 490 12.70 -18.90 -10.41
C PHE A 490 12.18 -18.74 -11.84
N LYS A 491 12.86 -19.38 -12.78
CA LYS A 491 12.63 -19.19 -14.23
C LYS A 491 11.18 -19.53 -14.60
N GLY A 492 10.58 -18.67 -15.42
CA GLY A 492 9.21 -18.83 -15.90
C GLY A 492 8.15 -18.47 -14.86
N GLN A 493 8.52 -17.86 -13.73
CA GLN A 493 7.61 -17.51 -12.64
C GLN A 493 7.92 -16.11 -12.11
N TYR A 494 6.89 -15.39 -11.64
CA TYR A 494 7.07 -14.12 -10.96
C TYR A 494 7.42 -14.38 -9.49
N PHE A 495 8.65 -14.05 -9.10
CA PHE A 495 9.12 -14.14 -7.73
C PHE A 495 8.72 -12.90 -6.93
N THR A 496 7.93 -13.13 -5.88
CA THR A 496 7.39 -12.06 -5.03
C THR A 496 8.44 -11.51 -4.05
N GLY A 497 9.44 -12.34 -3.69
CA GLY A 497 10.36 -12.06 -2.59
C GLY A 497 9.77 -12.25 -1.19
N ASP A 498 8.56 -12.80 -1.10
CA ASP A 498 7.85 -13.08 0.16
C ASP A 498 7.88 -14.59 0.46
N GLY A 499 8.05 -14.92 1.74
CA GLY A 499 7.87 -16.27 2.28
C GLY A 499 6.40 -16.51 2.59
N CYS A 500 5.94 -17.73 2.40
CA CYS A 500 4.55 -18.09 2.64
C CYS A 500 4.39 -19.53 3.11
N ARG A 501 3.45 -19.72 4.02
CA ARG A 501 2.92 -21.03 4.44
C ARG A 501 1.57 -21.27 3.79
N ARG A 502 1.37 -22.44 3.20
CA ARG A 502 0.05 -22.94 2.82
C ARG A 502 -0.38 -24.01 3.81
N ASP A 503 -1.55 -23.86 4.42
CA ASP A 503 -2.06 -24.86 5.37
C ASP A 503 -2.88 -25.97 4.70
N GLU A 504 -3.41 -26.90 5.50
CA GLU A 504 -4.20 -28.06 5.05
C GLU A 504 -5.51 -27.66 4.34
N ASP A 505 -6.05 -26.48 4.63
CA ASP A 505 -7.25 -25.93 3.98
C ASP A 505 -6.91 -25.12 2.71
N GLY A 506 -5.63 -25.04 2.36
CA GLY A 506 -5.12 -24.28 1.23
C GLY A 506 -5.04 -22.78 1.47
N TYR A 507 -5.08 -22.32 2.72
CA TYR A 507 -4.96 -20.89 3.06
C TYR A 507 -3.49 -20.48 3.08
N TYR A 508 -3.23 -19.29 2.53
CA TYR A 508 -1.91 -18.69 2.40
C TYR A 508 -1.66 -17.70 3.55
N TRP A 509 -0.57 -17.94 4.27
CA TRP A 509 -0.09 -17.13 5.38
C TRP A 509 1.24 -16.50 5.00
N ILE A 510 1.30 -15.18 4.97
CA ILE A 510 2.51 -14.47 4.55
C ILE A 510 3.45 -14.33 5.74
N THR A 511 4.61 -14.97 5.66
CA THR A 511 5.57 -15.04 6.77
C THR A 511 6.59 -13.90 6.77
N GLY A 512 6.53 -13.01 5.77
CA GLY A 512 7.40 -11.84 5.62
C GLY A 512 8.31 -11.94 4.40
N ARG A 513 9.32 -11.05 4.32
CA ARG A 513 10.30 -11.06 3.22
C ARG A 513 11.28 -12.22 3.40
N ILE A 514 11.64 -12.89 2.31
CA ILE A 514 12.63 -13.98 2.36
C ILE A 514 14.02 -13.43 2.73
N ASP A 515 14.33 -12.20 2.32
CA ASP A 515 15.53 -11.47 2.74
C ASP A 515 15.57 -11.20 4.26
N ASP A 516 14.42 -11.28 4.93
CA ASP A 516 14.27 -11.14 6.38
C ASP A 516 14.30 -12.50 7.12
N VAL A 517 14.43 -13.64 6.43
CA VAL A 517 14.60 -14.95 7.08
C VAL A 517 15.98 -15.07 7.72
N ILE A 518 16.04 -15.56 8.97
CA ILE A 518 17.27 -15.78 9.72
C ILE A 518 17.62 -17.27 9.68
N ASN A 519 18.91 -17.58 9.52
CA ASN A 519 19.44 -18.95 9.59
C ASN A 519 20.23 -19.16 10.89
N VAL A 520 19.60 -19.83 11.86
CA VAL A 520 20.18 -20.09 13.19
C VAL A 520 20.56 -21.56 13.27
N SER A 521 21.84 -21.87 13.30
CA SER A 521 22.35 -23.25 13.36
C SER A 521 21.77 -24.16 12.27
N GLY A 522 21.64 -23.66 11.04
CA GLY A 522 21.08 -24.39 9.90
C GLY A 522 19.55 -24.37 9.81
N HIS A 523 18.85 -23.81 10.79
CA HIS A 523 17.38 -23.71 10.80
C HIS A 523 16.94 -22.35 10.30
N ARG A 524 16.16 -22.32 9.21
CA ARG A 524 15.58 -21.09 8.67
C ARG A 524 14.31 -20.73 9.44
N MET A 525 14.27 -19.52 9.99
CA MET A 525 13.13 -19.01 10.74
C MET A 525 12.71 -17.65 10.17
N GLY A 526 11.42 -17.50 9.91
CA GLY A 526 10.85 -16.20 9.57
C GLY A 526 10.87 -15.29 10.79
N THR A 527 11.28 -14.03 10.62
CA THR A 527 11.27 -13.06 11.74
C THR A 527 9.86 -12.83 12.27
N ALA A 528 8.84 -12.89 11.41
CA ALA A 528 7.44 -12.64 11.78
C ALA A 528 6.92 -13.64 12.82
N GLU A 529 7.40 -14.88 12.81
CA GLU A 529 6.99 -15.91 13.79
C GLU A 529 7.48 -15.54 15.20
N ILE A 530 8.76 -15.16 15.30
CA ILE A 530 9.39 -14.74 16.56
C ILE A 530 8.79 -13.41 17.04
N GLU A 531 8.54 -12.47 16.13
CA GLU A 531 7.86 -11.21 16.41
C GLU A 531 6.44 -11.47 16.95
N SER A 532 5.68 -12.37 16.34
CA SER A 532 4.32 -12.73 16.78
C SER A 532 4.32 -13.37 18.16
N ALA A 533 5.26 -14.27 18.44
CA ALA A 533 5.41 -14.88 19.76
C ALA A 533 5.72 -13.82 20.83
N LEU A 534 6.62 -12.86 20.54
CA LEU A 534 6.93 -11.77 21.45
C LEU A 534 5.72 -10.86 21.70
N VAL A 535 4.98 -10.49 20.64
CA VAL A 535 3.79 -9.63 20.76
C VAL A 535 2.65 -10.31 21.52
N ALA A 536 2.52 -11.64 21.42
CA ALA A 536 1.54 -12.39 22.20
C ALA A 536 1.75 -12.33 23.73
N HIS A 537 2.90 -11.85 24.20
CA HIS A 537 3.16 -11.61 25.60
C HIS A 537 2.44 -10.33 26.07
N SER A 538 1.63 -10.41 27.14
CA SER A 538 0.74 -9.32 27.63
C SER A 538 1.41 -7.98 27.97
N LYS A 539 2.74 -7.96 28.05
CA LYS A 539 3.56 -6.78 28.36
C LYS A 539 4.19 -6.12 27.12
N VAL A 540 4.11 -6.75 25.95
CA VAL A 540 4.75 -6.31 24.71
C VAL A 540 3.71 -5.66 23.80
N ALA A 541 4.03 -4.48 23.27
CA ALA A 541 3.19 -3.78 22.30
C ALA A 541 3.60 -4.10 20.86
N GLU A 542 4.91 -4.08 20.60
CA GLU A 542 5.48 -4.35 19.28
C GLU A 542 6.84 -5.03 19.43
N ALA A 543 7.19 -5.87 18.44
CA ALA A 543 8.51 -6.45 18.33
C ALA A 543 8.99 -6.43 16.88
N ALA A 544 10.29 -6.30 16.69
CA ALA A 544 10.97 -6.50 15.41
C ALA A 544 12.18 -7.41 15.60
N VAL A 545 12.37 -8.37 14.73
CA VAL A 545 13.47 -9.33 14.83
C VAL A 545 14.34 -9.25 13.58
N VAL A 546 15.65 -9.31 13.78
CA VAL A 546 16.65 -9.37 12.71
C VAL A 546 17.73 -10.40 13.05
N GLY A 547 18.39 -10.91 12.02
CA GLY A 547 19.60 -11.71 12.21
C GLY A 547 20.77 -10.81 12.57
N MET A 548 21.61 -11.29 13.48
CA MET A 548 22.95 -10.73 13.72
C MET A 548 24.03 -11.80 13.50
N PRO A 549 25.27 -11.44 13.16
CA PRO A 549 26.37 -12.39 13.12
C PRO A 549 26.54 -13.11 14.47
N HIS A 550 26.82 -14.42 14.44
CA HIS A 550 27.08 -15.21 15.64
C HIS A 550 28.11 -16.29 15.31
N ASP A 551 29.20 -16.35 16.07
CA ASP A 551 30.37 -17.21 15.77
C ASP A 551 30.04 -18.71 15.75
N ILE A 552 29.00 -19.14 16.47
CA ILE A 552 28.62 -20.55 16.61
C ILE A 552 27.42 -20.89 15.74
N LYS A 553 26.38 -20.05 15.75
CA LYS A 553 25.11 -20.33 15.07
C LYS A 553 25.11 -19.90 13.61
N GLY A 554 26.14 -19.19 13.15
CA GLY A 554 26.14 -18.46 11.89
C GLY A 554 25.38 -17.14 12.03
N GLN A 555 24.09 -17.20 12.34
CA GLN A 555 23.30 -16.04 12.76
C GLN A 555 22.65 -16.26 14.13
N GLY A 556 22.68 -15.22 14.96
CA GLY A 556 21.93 -15.10 16.20
C GLY A 556 20.66 -14.29 16.00
N ILE A 557 19.73 -14.40 16.95
CA ILE A 557 18.44 -13.70 16.92
C ILE A 557 18.55 -12.41 17.74
N TYR A 558 18.36 -11.27 17.09
CA TYR A 558 18.29 -9.96 17.74
C TYR A 558 16.86 -9.44 17.70
N ALA A 559 16.23 -9.29 18.85
CA ALA A 559 14.87 -8.79 19.00
C ALA A 559 14.84 -7.38 19.59
N PHE A 560 14.17 -6.45 18.91
CA PHE A 560 13.84 -5.12 19.41
C PHE A 560 12.41 -5.15 19.94
N VAL A 561 12.20 -4.71 21.18
CA VAL A 561 10.92 -4.85 21.88
C VAL A 561 10.46 -3.49 22.40
N THR A 562 9.21 -3.14 22.11
CA THR A 562 8.52 -2.00 22.70
C THR A 562 7.43 -2.54 23.62
N CYS A 563 7.47 -2.14 24.89
CA CYS A 563 6.51 -2.55 25.90
C CYS A 563 5.20 -1.75 25.81
N ASN A 564 4.14 -2.26 26.44
CA ASN A 564 2.91 -1.50 26.66
C ASN A 564 3.19 -0.26 27.53
N ALA A 565 2.38 0.80 27.39
CA ALA A 565 2.67 2.13 27.96
C ALA A 565 2.87 2.14 29.50
N GLU A 566 2.25 1.20 30.21
CA GLU A 566 2.34 1.07 31.67
C GLU A 566 3.42 0.08 32.14
N VAL A 567 4.20 -0.48 31.22
CA VAL A 567 5.21 -1.50 31.51
C VAL A 567 6.60 -0.91 31.34
N GLU A 568 7.32 -0.80 32.46
CA GLU A 568 8.73 -0.44 32.47
C GLU A 568 9.61 -1.65 32.11
N PRO A 569 10.53 -1.53 31.12
CA PRO A 569 11.42 -2.61 30.75
C PRO A 569 12.54 -2.81 31.78
N ASP A 570 12.76 -4.07 32.20
CA ASP A 570 13.87 -4.45 33.08
C ASP A 570 14.48 -5.82 32.70
N GLU A 571 15.51 -6.24 33.42
CA GLU A 571 16.19 -7.52 33.19
C GLU A 571 15.35 -8.74 33.56
N GLU A 572 14.38 -8.59 34.46
CA GLU A 572 13.47 -9.70 34.81
C GLU A 572 12.47 -9.93 33.66
N LEU A 573 11.91 -8.86 33.10
CA LEU A 573 11.10 -8.90 31.89
C LEU A 573 11.89 -9.46 30.70
N ARG A 574 13.17 -9.10 30.55
CA ARG A 574 14.01 -9.69 29.49
C ARG A 574 14.07 -11.22 29.59
N LYS A 575 14.33 -11.75 30.79
CA LYS A 575 14.39 -13.20 31.03
C LYS A 575 13.02 -13.86 30.86
N GLU A 576 11.95 -13.17 31.24
CA GLU A 576 10.56 -13.58 31.03
C GLU A 576 10.27 -13.76 29.53
N LEU A 577 10.60 -12.76 28.70
CA LEU A 577 10.41 -12.81 27.25
C LEU A 577 11.24 -13.89 26.56
N ILE A 578 12.49 -14.10 26.99
CA ILE A 578 13.35 -15.19 26.50
C ILE A 578 12.70 -16.55 26.78
N LYS A 579 12.19 -16.76 27.99
CA LYS A 579 11.49 -17.99 28.37
C LYS A 579 10.17 -18.14 27.61
N TRP A 580 9.47 -17.04 27.35
CA TRP A 580 8.22 -17.01 26.61
C TRP A 580 8.40 -17.47 25.16
N VAL A 581 9.34 -16.88 24.41
CA VAL A 581 9.61 -17.30 23.01
C VAL A 581 10.06 -18.76 22.97
N ARG A 582 10.85 -19.19 23.95
CA ARG A 582 11.26 -20.59 24.09
C ARG A 582 10.08 -21.54 24.34
N HIS A 583 9.03 -21.08 25.01
CA HIS A 583 7.81 -21.84 25.27
C HIS A 583 6.90 -21.89 24.03
N GLU A 584 6.67 -20.73 23.40
CA GLU A 584 5.74 -20.59 22.27
C GLU A 584 6.25 -21.24 20.99
N ILE A 585 7.55 -21.11 20.70
CA ILE A 585 8.16 -21.63 19.47
C ILE A 585 9.10 -22.79 19.79
N GLY A 586 10.07 -22.57 20.66
CA GLY A 586 11.02 -23.59 21.06
C GLY A 586 12.44 -23.08 21.35
N PRO A 587 13.34 -23.95 21.84
CA PRO A 587 14.72 -23.60 22.18
C PRO A 587 15.51 -22.95 21.04
N ILE A 588 15.25 -23.34 19.80
CA ILE A 588 16.00 -22.87 18.63
C ILE A 588 15.71 -21.41 18.28
N ALA A 589 14.50 -20.92 18.60
CA ALA A 589 14.04 -19.56 18.33
C ALA A 589 14.33 -18.58 19.49
N THR A 590 15.10 -19.02 20.50
CA THR A 590 15.39 -18.19 21.67
C THR A 590 16.21 -16.95 21.26
N PRO A 591 15.72 -15.72 21.53
CA PRO A 591 16.48 -14.51 21.22
C PRO A 591 17.82 -14.48 21.96
N ASP A 592 18.90 -14.21 21.22
CA ASP A 592 20.24 -14.02 21.77
C ASP A 592 20.38 -12.64 22.39
N VAL A 593 19.77 -11.64 21.75
CA VAL A 593 19.68 -10.27 22.25
C VAL A 593 18.24 -9.83 22.24
N ILE A 594 17.82 -9.21 23.35
CA ILE A 594 16.64 -8.36 23.38
C ILE A 594 17.14 -6.93 23.59
N GLN A 595 16.59 -5.94 22.89
CA GLN A 595 16.83 -4.53 23.14
C GLN A 595 15.48 -3.85 23.30
N PHE A 596 15.27 -3.24 24.47
CA PHE A 596 14.07 -2.45 24.70
C PHE A 596 14.21 -1.07 24.04
N ALA A 597 13.14 -0.61 23.40
CA ALA A 597 13.09 0.69 22.74
C ALA A 597 11.70 1.33 22.90
N PRO A 598 11.61 2.67 23.01
CA PRO A 598 10.33 3.37 23.13
C PRO A 598 9.44 3.24 21.88
N GLY A 599 10.02 2.81 20.76
CA GLY A 599 9.33 2.49 19.53
C GLY A 599 10.28 1.82 18.52
N LEU A 600 9.72 1.40 17.38
CA LEU A 600 10.48 0.81 16.28
C LEU A 600 10.61 1.81 15.12
N PRO A 601 11.71 1.76 14.34
CA PRO A 601 11.93 2.69 13.23
C PRO A 601 11.00 2.32 12.09
N LYS A 602 9.83 2.96 12.04
CA LYS A 602 8.77 2.70 11.06
C LYS A 602 8.71 3.79 10.01
N THR A 603 8.50 3.41 8.75
CA THR A 603 8.13 4.37 7.72
C THR A 603 6.82 5.06 8.08
N ARG A 604 6.50 6.16 7.39
CA ARG A 604 5.21 6.82 7.58
C ARG A 604 4.00 6.02 7.10
N SER A 605 4.20 4.93 6.35
CA SER A 605 3.20 3.90 6.02
C SER A 605 3.11 2.79 7.07
N GLY A 606 3.92 2.85 8.12
CA GLY A 606 3.93 1.92 9.24
C GLY A 606 4.94 0.77 9.12
N LYS A 607 5.48 0.54 7.93
CA LYS A 607 6.46 -0.54 7.68
C LYS A 607 7.71 -0.36 8.53
N ILE A 608 8.07 -1.37 9.34
CA ILE A 608 9.33 -1.40 10.08
C ILE A 608 10.51 -1.41 9.11
N MET A 609 11.44 -0.46 9.27
CA MET A 609 12.67 -0.37 8.48
C MET A 609 13.74 -1.33 9.00
N ARG A 610 13.53 -2.64 8.80
CA ARG A 610 14.41 -3.71 9.28
C ARG A 610 15.87 -3.58 8.83
N ARG A 611 16.14 -2.93 7.69
CA ARG A 611 17.51 -2.62 7.25
C ARG A 611 18.31 -1.83 8.30
N ILE A 612 17.68 -0.88 8.99
CA ILE A 612 18.33 -0.09 10.06
C ILE A 612 18.60 -0.98 11.27
N LEU A 613 17.60 -1.75 11.70
CA LEU A 613 17.71 -2.69 12.82
C LEU A 613 18.78 -3.75 12.58
N ARG A 614 18.88 -4.25 11.34
CA ARG A 614 19.89 -5.22 10.92
C ARG A 614 21.29 -4.63 11.01
N LYS A 615 21.52 -3.41 10.51
CA LYS A 615 22.80 -2.71 10.66
C LYS A 615 23.18 -2.50 12.13
N ILE A 616 22.21 -2.21 12.99
CA ILE A 616 22.43 -2.10 14.44
C ILE A 616 22.85 -3.47 15.02
N GLY A 617 22.15 -4.54 14.66
CA GLY A 617 22.46 -5.92 15.07
C GLY A 617 23.81 -6.43 14.53
N GLU A 618 24.20 -6.02 13.32
CA GLU A 618 25.50 -6.31 12.68
C GLU A 618 26.64 -5.45 13.24
N ASN A 619 26.34 -4.50 14.13
CA ASN A 619 27.29 -3.52 14.66
C ASN A 619 27.87 -2.55 13.58
N ASP A 620 27.31 -2.49 12.37
CA ASP A 620 27.68 -1.54 11.30
C ASP A 620 26.81 -0.27 11.32
N VAL A 621 27.12 0.62 12.26
CA VAL A 621 26.40 1.90 12.45
C VAL A 621 27.02 3.08 11.70
N SER A 622 28.05 2.83 10.89
CA SER A 622 28.79 3.87 10.17
C SER A 622 27.97 4.55 9.06
N ASN A 623 27.01 3.81 8.49
CA ASN A 623 26.11 4.30 7.45
C ASN A 623 24.77 3.57 7.52
N LEU A 624 23.76 4.18 8.16
CA LEU A 624 22.40 3.63 8.26
C LEU A 624 21.55 3.87 7.00
N GLY A 625 22.10 4.46 5.94
CA GLY A 625 21.37 4.85 4.73
C GLY A 625 20.29 5.92 4.98
N ASP A 626 19.36 6.09 4.04
CA ASP A 626 18.29 7.09 4.15
C ASP A 626 17.28 6.74 5.26
N THR A 627 17.10 7.67 6.20
CA THR A 627 16.16 7.61 7.34
C THR A 627 15.00 8.59 7.20
N SER A 628 14.93 9.36 6.11
CA SER A 628 13.93 10.42 5.91
C SER A 628 12.50 9.90 5.82
N THR A 629 12.33 8.63 5.44
CA THR A 629 11.03 7.99 5.32
C THR A 629 10.41 7.63 6.67
N LEU A 630 11.16 7.76 7.78
CA LEU A 630 10.69 7.42 9.12
C LEU A 630 9.58 8.36 9.61
N ALA A 631 8.65 7.80 10.38
CA ALA A 631 7.62 8.57 11.08
C ALA A 631 8.23 9.37 12.25
N ASP A 632 9.19 8.78 12.94
CA ASP A 632 9.95 9.40 14.03
C ASP A 632 11.44 9.04 13.91
N PRO A 633 12.29 9.96 13.40
CA PRO A 633 13.73 9.73 13.31
C PRO A 633 14.42 9.54 14.67
N GLY A 634 13.89 10.13 15.76
CA GLY A 634 14.52 10.10 17.08
C GLY A 634 14.59 8.70 17.70
N VAL A 635 13.76 7.77 17.21
CA VAL A 635 13.83 6.35 17.57
C VAL A 635 15.18 5.73 17.22
N VAL A 636 15.77 6.12 16.08
CA VAL A 636 17.07 5.58 15.65
C VAL A 636 18.18 6.00 16.61
N ASP A 637 18.17 7.26 17.05
CA ASP A 637 19.15 7.76 18.01
C ASP A 637 19.07 7.02 19.34
N ASN A 638 17.85 6.75 19.82
CA ASN A 638 17.64 5.96 21.04
C ASN A 638 18.17 4.53 20.90
N LEU A 639 17.90 3.88 19.76
CA LEU A 639 18.37 2.53 19.48
C LEU A 639 19.89 2.43 19.41
N LEU A 640 20.56 3.46 18.87
CA LEU A 640 22.02 3.54 18.82
C LEU A 640 22.62 3.77 20.22
N ALA A 641 22.02 4.68 21.00
CA ALA A 641 22.51 5.03 22.34
C ALA A 641 22.37 3.87 23.34
N ASN A 642 21.27 3.11 23.26
CA ASN A 642 20.93 2.04 24.20
C ASN A 642 21.27 0.64 23.67
N ARG A 643 22.15 0.54 22.68
CA ARG A 643 22.60 -0.73 22.12
C ARG A 643 23.39 -1.54 23.16
N PRO A 644 23.00 -2.80 23.45
CA PRO A 644 23.80 -3.71 24.28
C PRO A 644 25.19 -3.94 23.66
N GLY A 645 26.22 -4.00 24.50
CA GLY A 645 27.56 -4.39 24.05
C GLY A 645 27.58 -5.83 23.57
N LEU A 646 27.77 -6.06 22.27
CA LEU A 646 27.93 -7.39 21.67
C LEU A 646 29.35 -7.91 21.97
N VAL A 647 29.59 -8.36 23.21
CA VAL A 647 30.88 -8.94 23.61
C VAL A 647 30.70 -10.45 23.84
N GLY A 648 31.28 -11.27 22.96
CA GLY A 648 31.34 -12.72 23.12
C GLY A 648 30.08 -13.49 22.70
N VAL A 649 29.47 -13.10 21.58
CA VAL A 649 28.41 -13.87 20.88
C VAL A 649 28.94 -14.33 19.53
#